data_AF-A0A6V7YDA1-F1
#
_entry.id   AF-A0A6V7YDA1-F1
#
_cell.length_a   1.000
_cell.length_b   1.000
_cell.length_c   1.000
_cell.angle_alpha   90.00
_cell.angle_beta   90.00
_cell.angle_gamma   90.00
#
_symmetry.space_group_name_H-M   'P 1'
#
loop_
_entity.id
_entity.type
_entity.pdbx_description
1 polymer ?
#
loop_
_entity_poly.entity_id
_entity_poly.type
_entity_poly.pdbx_seq_one_letter_code
_entity_poly.pdbx_strand_id
1 'polypeptide(L)'
;KNRKPRIGRIYTVSPRDPELFALYILTKHFPGTPKDLLTVNGHECQTFAEAARLRGLFEDNNVWERTLREGSISLNPSQMRQLFANILVFGGTEKCVIDGLLLWNMFVDHFYDRRCTEAEKLIRIDRALAIIEKLLLSNGRSLQEFNLPLPNNSIRNNPDRALDEFFFPHHINDDEMDEAIDTSIYDNTNLNPEQQRFFNLIRASVLDPNTKNKLFFLSGDGGTGKTFLLNYIIYKLREMRLKVLATASTGIAATNFYAGGMTFHSAFRFGINVEPDVIPPVTVDSYFGRRIIEANLVIVDEVTILNKTIFENVNLLCKKLIPQYKNEPFAGKIVIISGDWKQSLPVVEESSAPGAQVAASIQSSELYGRFEKHRLMQNMRVIPSEIQFKDWLYSIGTGQTGDSVIIPEAMRVNSRQELYAFVFNTGFDAPVTDLLKRLILSPTNRVVDVINSEIIDLINAPLHEYLSIDSPTSENPFAYNLADYEVAQLNRLTPKGLPAHNIKLKVGAVIVLLQNLNTQKGLCNGTRMIVRRLHQDLIEAETISGSSERGIVVGICRARNSYKELRPDGVSFERFQFPVRVAFCMTITKAQGQTCERLGLDILDEPFAHGQTYTAFSRCRSGENIRVFAPGKTPDNNGNISMRNVVARGIRFD
;
A
#
# COMPACT_ATOMS: atom_id res chain seq x y z
N LYS A 1 -58.87 16.75 -2.12
CA LYS A 1 -57.90 16.57 -3.24
C LYS A 1 -56.59 16.00 -2.69
N ASN A 2 -56.53 14.69 -2.41
CA ASN A 2 -55.29 14.03 -1.99
C ASN A 2 -54.42 13.77 -3.22
N ARG A 3 -53.52 14.71 -3.54
CA ARG A 3 -52.47 14.47 -4.52
C ARG A 3 -51.49 13.48 -3.88
N LYS A 4 -51.53 12.22 -4.31
CA LYS A 4 -50.43 11.26 -4.12
C LYS A 4 -49.11 11.95 -4.55
N PRO A 5 -47.99 11.77 -3.82
CA PRO A 5 -46.71 12.29 -4.26
C PRO A 5 -46.41 11.73 -5.64
N ARG A 6 -46.29 12.61 -6.64
CA ARG A 6 -45.91 12.23 -7.99
C ARG A 6 -44.42 11.94 -7.97
N ILE A 7 -44.03 10.70 -8.20
CA ILE A 7 -42.66 10.33 -8.56
C ILE A 7 -42.43 10.93 -9.96
N GLY A 8 -41.81 12.11 -10.01
CA GLY A 8 -41.37 12.70 -11.27
C GLY A 8 -40.20 11.89 -11.82
N ARG A 9 -40.22 11.59 -13.13
CA ARG A 9 -39.00 11.12 -13.80
C ARG A 9 -38.00 12.26 -13.77
N ILE A 10 -36.82 11.99 -13.20
CA ILE A 10 -35.72 12.94 -13.19
C ILE A 10 -35.11 12.91 -14.58
N TYR A 11 -35.27 14.00 -15.34
CA TYR A 11 -34.57 14.22 -16.60
C TYR A 11 -33.12 14.59 -16.31
N THR A 12 -32.23 14.17 -17.19
CA THR A 12 -30.81 14.40 -17.01
C THR A 12 -30.45 15.84 -17.34
N VAL A 13 -29.62 16.46 -16.50
CA VAL A 13 -29.28 17.88 -16.58
C VAL A 13 -27.82 18.04 -16.97
N SER A 14 -27.54 19.04 -17.80
CA SER A 14 -26.17 19.41 -18.18
C SER A 14 -25.42 20.09 -17.03
N PRO A 15 -24.14 19.74 -16.76
CA PRO A 15 -23.23 20.48 -15.89
C PRO A 15 -23.02 21.94 -16.30
N ARG A 16 -23.43 22.34 -17.51
CA ARG A 16 -23.44 23.74 -17.95
C ARG A 16 -24.47 24.59 -17.21
N ASP A 17 -25.48 23.96 -16.60
CA ASP A 17 -26.40 24.61 -15.65
C ASP A 17 -26.08 24.10 -14.24
N PRO A 18 -25.23 24.82 -13.47
CA PRO A 18 -24.68 24.30 -12.23
C PRO A 18 -25.73 24.10 -11.14
N GLU A 19 -26.81 24.89 -11.12
CA GLU A 19 -27.86 24.79 -10.10
C GLU A 19 -28.81 23.62 -10.37
N LEU A 20 -29.30 23.48 -11.60
CA LEU A 20 -30.13 22.34 -11.96
C LEU A 20 -29.31 21.03 -11.92
N PHE A 21 -28.02 21.06 -12.27
CA PHE A 21 -27.14 19.90 -12.15
C PHE A 21 -26.89 19.54 -10.68
N ALA A 22 -26.69 20.53 -9.81
CA ALA A 22 -26.55 20.29 -8.38
C ALA A 22 -27.81 19.70 -7.78
N LEU A 23 -29.00 20.21 -8.12
CA LEU A 23 -30.27 19.62 -7.71
C LEU A 23 -30.42 18.18 -8.22
N TYR A 24 -30.08 17.93 -9.49
CA TYR A 24 -30.07 16.59 -10.07
C TYR A 24 -29.20 15.63 -9.26
N ILE A 25 -27.94 15.98 -8.98
CA ILE A 25 -27.03 15.14 -8.19
C ILE A 25 -27.54 14.98 -6.75
N LEU A 26 -27.99 16.04 -6.09
CA LEU A 26 -28.52 15.97 -4.72
C LEU A 26 -29.71 15.00 -4.62
N THR A 27 -30.64 15.02 -5.57
CA THR A 27 -31.81 14.10 -5.58
C THR A 27 -31.43 12.64 -5.84
N LYS A 28 -30.26 12.35 -6.43
CA LYS A 28 -29.76 10.98 -6.61
C LYS A 28 -29.18 10.40 -5.32
N HIS A 29 -28.71 11.26 -4.42
CA HIS A 29 -27.99 10.86 -3.21
C HIS A 29 -28.83 10.99 -1.94
N PHE A 30 -29.73 11.96 -1.90
CA PHE A 30 -30.51 12.28 -0.72
C PHE A 30 -32.01 12.30 -1.03
N PRO A 31 -32.84 11.61 -0.23
CA PRO A 31 -34.29 11.75 -0.33
C PRO A 31 -34.71 13.10 0.28
N GLY A 32 -35.75 13.72 -0.28
CA GLY A 32 -36.33 14.93 0.31
C GLY A 32 -36.98 15.85 -0.70
N THR A 33 -37.65 16.87 -0.18
CA THR A 33 -38.10 18.03 -0.95
C THR A 33 -36.91 18.95 -1.27
N PRO A 34 -37.03 19.88 -2.24
CA PRO A 34 -35.98 20.86 -2.51
C PRO A 34 -35.50 21.62 -1.26
N LYS A 35 -36.39 21.90 -0.30
CA LYS A 35 -36.02 22.54 0.96
C LYS A 35 -35.14 21.64 1.85
N ASP A 36 -35.46 20.36 1.91
CA ASP A 36 -34.67 19.38 2.65
C ASP A 36 -33.26 19.25 2.04
N LEU A 37 -33.14 19.33 0.71
CA LEU A 37 -31.87 19.26 -0.01
C LEU A 37 -30.99 20.51 0.18
N LEU A 38 -31.60 21.69 0.37
CA LEU A 38 -30.88 22.93 0.70
C LEU A 38 -30.39 22.95 2.16
N THR A 39 -30.94 22.10 3.03
CA THR A 39 -30.53 22.06 4.43
C THR A 39 -29.35 21.10 4.63
N VAL A 40 -28.21 21.62 5.08
CA VAL A 40 -26.98 20.84 5.35
C VAL A 40 -26.48 21.16 6.76
N ASN A 41 -26.31 20.13 7.60
CA ASN A 41 -25.86 20.27 8.99
C ASN A 41 -26.65 21.29 9.83
N GLY A 42 -27.96 21.43 9.57
CA GLY A 42 -28.84 22.38 10.26
C GLY A 42 -28.83 23.81 9.69
N HIS A 43 -28.07 24.07 8.62
CA HIS A 43 -28.02 25.36 7.92
C HIS A 43 -28.73 25.28 6.56
N GLU A 44 -29.61 26.24 6.26
CA GLU A 44 -30.29 26.35 4.96
C GLU A 44 -29.39 27.12 3.98
N CYS A 45 -28.91 26.42 2.95
CA CYS A 45 -28.06 26.98 1.88
C CYS A 45 -28.89 27.87 0.96
N GLN A 46 -28.26 28.86 0.33
CA GLN A 46 -28.93 29.74 -0.62
C GLN A 46 -29.14 29.06 -1.98
N THR A 47 -28.26 28.13 -2.35
CA THR A 47 -28.32 27.46 -3.66
C THR A 47 -28.07 25.95 -3.56
N PHE A 48 -28.52 25.19 -4.57
CA PHE A 48 -28.27 23.74 -4.63
C PHE A 48 -26.80 23.46 -4.88
N ALA A 49 -26.09 24.30 -5.64
CA ALA A 49 -24.65 24.13 -5.83
C ALA A 49 -23.87 24.33 -4.53
N GLU A 50 -24.29 25.28 -3.68
CA GLU A 50 -23.73 25.45 -2.33
C GLU A 50 -24.00 24.21 -1.45
N ALA A 51 -25.24 23.73 -1.41
CA ALA A 51 -25.60 22.53 -0.66
C ALA A 51 -24.83 21.28 -1.16
N ALA A 52 -24.64 21.16 -2.48
CA ALA A 52 -23.86 20.09 -3.09
C ALA A 52 -22.37 20.18 -2.73
N ARG A 53 -21.77 21.38 -2.72
CA ARG A 53 -20.39 21.59 -2.25
C ARG A 53 -20.23 21.21 -0.78
N LEU A 54 -21.13 21.68 0.09
CA LEU A 54 -21.10 21.36 1.53
C LEU A 54 -21.30 19.86 1.81
N ARG A 55 -22.03 19.15 0.95
CA ARG A 55 -22.20 17.69 1.00
C ARG A 55 -21.08 16.92 0.26
N GLY A 56 -20.04 17.61 -0.22
CA GLY A 56 -18.86 17.00 -0.85
C GLY A 56 -19.10 16.41 -2.24
N LEU A 57 -20.14 16.87 -2.94
CA LEU A 57 -20.51 16.41 -4.28
C LEU A 57 -19.92 17.27 -5.40
N PHE A 58 -19.51 18.49 -5.09
CA PHE A 58 -18.95 19.49 -6.02
C PHE A 58 -17.62 20.00 -5.49
N GLU A 59 -16.72 20.39 -6.41
CA GLU A 59 -15.40 20.89 -6.02
C GLU A 59 -15.50 22.20 -5.23
N ASP A 60 -14.63 22.30 -4.23
CA ASP A 60 -14.55 23.45 -3.35
C ASP A 60 -13.17 24.09 -3.48
N ASN A 61 -13.14 25.37 -3.85
CA ASN A 61 -11.91 26.12 -4.04
C ASN A 61 -11.07 26.22 -2.75
N ASN A 62 -11.69 26.02 -1.59
CA ASN A 62 -11.05 26.14 -0.28
C ASN A 62 -10.75 24.79 0.37
N VAL A 63 -10.91 23.67 -0.34
CA VAL A 63 -10.69 22.33 0.22
C VAL A 63 -9.31 22.20 0.87
N TRP A 64 -8.26 22.71 0.22
CA TRP A 64 -6.88 22.59 0.72
C TRP A 64 -6.59 23.50 1.91
N GLU A 65 -7.16 24.70 1.93
CA GLU A 65 -7.10 25.57 3.09
C GLU A 65 -7.79 24.92 4.29
N ARG A 66 -8.99 24.35 4.10
CA ARG A 66 -9.71 23.63 5.15
C ARG A 66 -8.93 22.43 5.65
N THR A 67 -8.40 21.59 4.75
CA THR A 67 -7.58 20.42 5.12
C THR A 67 -6.38 20.83 5.99
N LEU A 68 -5.65 21.90 5.61
CA LEU A 68 -4.51 22.38 6.39
C LEU A 68 -4.94 23.02 7.71
N ARG A 69 -6.09 23.71 7.74
CA ARG A 69 -6.66 24.29 8.96
C ARG A 69 -7.09 23.20 9.94
N GLU A 70 -7.78 22.16 9.48
CA GLU A 70 -8.13 20.98 10.27
C GLU A 70 -6.87 20.31 10.82
N GLY A 71 -5.84 20.13 9.98
CA GLY A 71 -4.55 19.56 10.40
C GLY A 71 -3.83 20.41 11.42
N SER A 72 -3.87 21.73 11.29
CA SER A 72 -3.17 22.66 12.18
C SER A 72 -3.62 22.62 13.64
N ILE A 73 -4.81 22.04 13.90
CA ILE A 73 -5.39 21.89 15.24
C ILE A 73 -4.69 20.77 16.02
N SER A 74 -4.23 19.73 15.34
CA SER A 74 -3.85 18.44 15.96
C SER A 74 -2.51 17.88 15.51
N LEU A 75 -2.06 18.19 14.30
CA LEU A 75 -0.85 17.65 13.70
C LEU A 75 0.38 18.45 14.14
N ASN A 76 1.49 17.74 14.36
CA ASN A 76 2.78 18.35 14.64
C ASN A 76 3.43 18.88 13.33
N PRO A 77 4.52 19.67 13.43
CA PRO A 77 5.18 20.22 12.24
C PRO A 77 5.61 19.20 11.18
N SER A 78 6.10 18.02 11.58
CA SER A 78 6.50 16.96 10.63
C SER A 78 5.29 16.43 9.86
N GLN A 79 4.20 16.17 10.57
CA GLN A 79 2.93 15.72 10.00
C GLN A 79 2.30 16.78 9.09
N MET A 80 2.39 18.06 9.46
CA MET A 80 1.92 19.18 8.64
C MET A 80 2.72 19.31 7.34
N ARG A 81 4.06 19.15 7.37
CA ARG A 81 4.89 19.12 6.15
C ARG A 81 4.51 17.94 5.24
N GLN A 82 4.26 16.77 5.82
CA GLN A 82 3.80 15.60 5.07
C GLN A 82 2.44 15.83 4.42
N LEU A 83 1.48 16.37 5.16
CA LEU A 83 0.14 16.71 4.66
C LEU A 83 0.23 17.72 3.51
N PHE A 84 1.04 18.77 3.69
CA PHE A 84 1.27 19.78 2.65
C PHE A 84 1.87 19.19 1.38
N ALA A 85 2.94 18.39 1.49
CA ALA A 85 3.53 17.71 0.34
C ALA A 85 2.52 16.78 -0.36
N ASN A 86 1.71 16.02 0.39
CA ASN A 86 0.67 15.15 -0.17
C ASN A 86 -0.39 15.94 -0.95
N ILE A 87 -0.81 17.11 -0.43
CA ILE A 87 -1.73 18.01 -1.14
C ILE A 87 -1.12 18.41 -2.48
N LEU A 88 0.11 18.91 -2.49
CA LEU A 88 0.79 19.34 -3.73
C LEU A 88 0.94 18.20 -4.76
N VAL A 89 1.28 16.99 -4.29
CA VAL A 89 1.49 15.84 -5.17
C VAL A 89 0.18 15.28 -5.73
N PHE A 90 -0.83 15.09 -4.88
CA PHE A 90 -2.02 14.29 -5.21
C PHE A 90 -3.31 15.10 -5.36
N GLY A 91 -3.32 16.36 -4.95
CA GLY A 91 -4.52 17.19 -4.97
C GLY A 91 -4.79 17.89 -6.31
N GLY A 92 -3.74 18.16 -7.07
CA GLY A 92 -3.81 18.98 -8.29
C GLY A 92 -3.74 18.17 -9.58
N THR A 93 -4.29 18.75 -10.65
CA THR A 93 -4.21 18.26 -12.04
C THR A 93 -3.95 19.44 -12.98
N GLU A 94 -3.75 19.20 -14.28
CA GLU A 94 -3.70 20.29 -15.27
C GLU A 94 -4.95 21.18 -15.25
N LYS A 95 -6.10 20.63 -14.85
CA LYS A 95 -7.38 21.36 -14.77
C LYS A 95 -7.66 21.95 -13.39
N CYS A 96 -6.98 21.46 -12.35
CA CYS A 96 -7.13 21.90 -10.96
C CYS A 96 -5.74 22.23 -10.40
N VAL A 97 -5.27 23.45 -10.66
CA VAL A 97 -3.96 23.91 -10.21
C VAL A 97 -4.01 24.25 -8.71
N ILE A 98 -3.03 23.75 -7.95
CA ILE A 98 -2.86 24.12 -6.55
C ILE A 98 -1.93 25.33 -6.45
N ASP A 99 -2.39 26.38 -5.78
CA ASP A 99 -1.53 27.51 -5.42
C ASP A 99 -0.70 27.17 -4.17
N GLY A 100 0.42 26.49 -4.39
CA GLY A 100 1.30 26.06 -3.30
C GLY A 100 1.91 27.23 -2.54
N LEU A 101 2.24 28.33 -3.21
CA LEU A 101 2.82 29.52 -2.58
C LEU A 101 1.82 30.22 -1.65
N LEU A 102 0.54 30.33 -2.06
CA LEU A 102 -0.52 30.86 -1.21
C LEU A 102 -0.67 30.02 0.06
N LEU A 103 -0.84 28.70 -0.08
CA LEU A 103 -1.00 27.79 1.06
C LEU A 103 0.23 27.81 1.97
N TRP A 104 1.43 27.87 1.40
CA TRP A 104 2.67 28.01 2.16
C TRP A 104 2.67 29.29 3.00
N ASN A 105 2.37 30.44 2.40
CA ASN A 105 2.35 31.72 3.10
C ASN A 105 1.32 31.75 4.24
N MET A 106 0.20 31.03 4.09
CA MET A 106 -0.84 30.92 5.10
C MET A 106 -0.44 30.02 6.28
N PHE A 107 0.32 28.95 6.04
CA PHE A 107 0.55 27.87 7.01
C PHE A 107 2.01 27.64 7.39
N VAL A 108 2.97 28.44 6.92
CA VAL A 108 4.41 28.26 7.18
C VAL A 108 4.74 28.12 8.67
N ASP A 109 4.04 28.85 9.55
CA ASP A 109 4.20 28.78 11.01
C ASP A 109 3.81 27.42 11.63
N HIS A 110 3.11 26.57 10.89
CA HIS A 110 2.78 25.20 11.29
C HIS A 110 3.77 24.15 10.75
N PHE A 111 4.75 24.55 9.94
CA PHE A 111 5.75 23.64 9.35
C PHE A 111 7.08 23.62 10.10
N TYR A 112 7.19 24.26 11.27
CA TYR A 112 8.35 24.17 12.13
C TYR A 112 7.98 24.33 13.61
N ASP A 113 8.87 23.94 14.52
CA ASP A 113 8.68 24.21 15.94
C ASP A 113 8.82 25.72 16.20
N ARG A 114 7.73 26.36 16.63
CA ARG A 114 7.68 27.81 16.88
C ARG A 114 8.43 28.23 18.15
N ARG A 115 8.90 27.28 18.97
CA ARG A 115 9.77 27.55 20.13
C ARG A 115 11.19 27.80 19.66
N CYS A 116 11.42 28.95 19.02
CA CYS A 116 12.71 29.41 18.51
C CYS A 116 12.88 30.92 18.64
N THR A 117 14.13 31.37 18.57
CA THR A 117 14.49 32.76 18.32
C THR A 117 14.25 33.14 16.85
N GLU A 118 14.19 34.43 16.53
CA GLU A 118 14.04 34.90 15.14
C GLU A 118 15.19 34.47 14.22
N ALA A 119 16.42 34.32 14.75
CA ALA A 119 17.55 33.82 13.99
C ALA A 119 17.38 32.33 13.64
N GLU A 120 16.90 31.53 14.59
CA GLU A 120 16.63 30.10 14.39
C GLU A 120 15.40 29.87 13.50
N LYS A 121 14.42 30.78 13.52
CA LYS A 121 13.21 30.69 12.69
C LYS A 121 13.55 30.56 11.20
N LEU A 122 14.45 31.40 10.69
CA LEU A 122 14.87 31.33 9.28
C LEU A 122 15.53 29.98 8.94
N ILE A 123 16.36 29.46 9.84
CA ILE A 123 17.02 28.15 9.68
C ILE A 123 15.97 27.02 9.67
N ARG A 124 14.98 27.09 10.56
CA ARG A 124 13.91 26.09 10.66
C ARG A 124 12.99 26.11 9.45
N ILE A 125 12.68 27.29 8.90
CA ILE A 125 11.93 27.43 7.65
C ILE A 125 12.72 26.83 6.47
N ASP A 126 14.02 27.13 6.38
CA ASP A 126 14.90 26.55 5.35
C ASP A 126 14.94 25.01 5.43
N ARG A 127 15.05 24.47 6.64
CA ARG A 127 14.95 23.01 6.88
C ARG A 127 13.59 22.44 6.50
N ALA A 128 12.50 23.13 6.83
CA ALA A 128 11.15 22.70 6.47
C ALA A 128 10.99 22.58 4.95
N LEU A 129 11.50 23.56 4.19
CA LEU A 129 11.54 23.52 2.73
C LEU A 129 12.38 22.34 2.22
N ALA A 130 13.55 22.08 2.81
CA ALA A 130 14.37 20.93 2.43
C ALA A 130 13.65 19.59 2.62
N ILE A 131 12.91 19.42 3.72
CA ILE A 131 12.11 18.23 3.97
C ILE A 131 10.95 18.12 2.97
N ILE A 132 10.26 19.22 2.66
CA ILE A 132 9.18 19.21 1.67
C ILE A 132 9.72 18.87 0.28
N GLU A 133 10.85 19.46 -0.15
CA GLU A 133 11.53 19.12 -1.41
C GLU A 133 11.84 17.62 -1.47
N LYS A 134 12.37 17.03 -0.39
CA LYS A 134 12.61 15.57 -0.27
C LYS A 134 11.33 14.77 -0.53
N LEU A 135 10.21 15.15 0.08
CA LEU A 135 8.92 14.48 -0.09
C LEU A 135 8.38 14.61 -1.52
N LEU A 136 8.49 15.79 -2.13
CA LEU A 136 8.07 16.04 -3.51
C LEU A 136 8.89 15.22 -4.51
N LEU A 137 10.22 15.21 -4.36
CA LEU A 137 11.13 14.51 -5.25
C LEU A 137 10.95 13.01 -5.22
N SER A 138 10.58 12.44 -4.08
CA SER A 138 10.21 11.02 -3.98
C SER A 138 9.04 10.66 -4.91
N ASN A 139 8.19 11.63 -5.24
CA ASN A 139 7.07 11.53 -6.17
C ASN A 139 7.40 12.08 -7.57
N GLY A 140 8.64 12.54 -7.81
CA GLY A 140 9.09 13.11 -9.08
C GLY A 140 8.60 14.54 -9.33
N ARG A 141 8.28 15.28 -8.26
CA ARG A 141 7.91 16.70 -8.28
C ARG A 141 8.98 17.53 -7.54
N SER A 142 8.95 18.85 -7.65
CA SER A 142 9.86 19.78 -6.97
C SER A 142 9.15 21.01 -6.44
N LEU A 143 9.75 21.76 -5.50
CA LEU A 143 9.19 23.00 -4.96
C LEU A 143 8.95 24.07 -6.05
N GLN A 144 9.80 24.10 -7.09
CA GLN A 144 9.70 25.09 -8.17
C GLN A 144 8.40 25.00 -8.95
N GLU A 145 7.87 23.79 -9.16
CA GLU A 145 6.60 23.57 -9.86
C GLU A 145 5.42 24.26 -9.16
N PHE A 146 5.56 24.56 -7.87
CA PHE A 146 4.55 25.21 -7.04
C PHE A 146 4.95 26.63 -6.63
N ASN A 147 5.96 27.22 -7.29
CA ASN A 147 6.51 28.55 -7.01
C ASN A 147 6.99 28.73 -5.55
N LEU A 148 7.43 27.65 -4.90
CA LEU A 148 7.92 27.71 -3.53
C LEU A 148 9.42 28.08 -3.47
N PRO A 149 9.87 28.76 -2.39
CA PRO A 149 11.29 29.09 -2.22
C PRO A 149 12.16 27.83 -2.15
N LEU A 150 13.33 27.86 -2.77
CA LEU A 150 14.28 26.76 -2.66
C LEU A 150 15.06 26.84 -1.34
N PRO A 151 15.32 25.70 -0.67
CA PRO A 151 16.19 25.67 0.49
C PRO A 151 17.65 25.95 0.08
N ASN A 152 18.43 26.55 0.99
CA ASN A 152 19.86 26.82 0.78
C ASN A 152 20.64 25.55 0.39
N ASN A 153 20.27 24.41 0.99
CA ASN A 153 20.84 23.09 0.74
C ASN A 153 20.12 22.30 -0.37
N SER A 154 19.48 22.95 -1.34
CA SER A 154 18.77 22.23 -2.43
C SER A 154 19.67 21.25 -3.19
N ILE A 155 19.09 20.16 -3.71
CA ILE A 155 19.79 19.12 -4.50
C ILE A 155 20.58 19.72 -5.66
N ARG A 156 20.09 20.83 -6.23
CA ARG A 156 20.75 21.55 -7.31
C ARG A 156 22.10 22.14 -6.88
N ASN A 157 22.24 22.50 -5.61
CA ASN A 157 23.45 23.10 -5.06
C ASN A 157 24.44 22.04 -4.53
N ASN A 158 23.96 20.85 -4.11
CA ASN A 158 24.82 19.76 -3.62
C ASN A 158 24.18 18.35 -3.82
N PRO A 159 24.32 17.74 -5.01
CA PRO A 159 23.61 16.52 -5.37
C PRO A 159 24.11 15.26 -4.66
N ASP A 160 25.38 15.19 -4.28
CA ASP A 160 25.97 14.01 -3.61
C ASP A 160 25.47 13.92 -2.17
N ARG A 161 25.46 15.06 -1.45
CA ARG A 161 24.87 15.17 -0.11
C ARG A 161 23.39 14.79 -0.13
N ALA A 162 22.66 15.24 -1.14
CA ALA A 162 21.25 14.93 -1.31
C ALA A 162 20.98 13.42 -1.57
N LEU A 163 21.83 12.73 -2.32
CA LEU A 163 21.69 11.28 -2.50
C LEU A 163 21.89 10.52 -1.17
N ASP A 164 22.90 10.91 -0.41
CA ASP A 164 23.22 10.28 0.87
C ASP A 164 22.19 10.60 1.97
N GLU A 165 21.83 11.87 2.18
CA GLU A 165 20.83 12.28 3.17
C GLU A 165 19.42 11.77 2.82
N PHE A 166 19.05 11.79 1.53
CA PHE A 166 17.65 11.53 1.18
C PHE A 166 17.32 10.05 0.97
N PHE A 167 18.25 9.22 0.49
CA PHE A 167 17.94 7.83 0.10
C PHE A 167 18.88 6.77 0.69
N PHE A 168 20.04 7.18 1.21
CA PHE A 168 20.95 6.31 1.96
C PHE A 168 21.28 6.88 3.35
N PRO A 169 20.30 7.34 4.14
CA PRO A 169 20.57 8.04 5.39
C PRO A 169 21.43 7.17 6.31
N HIS A 170 22.57 7.72 6.72
CA HIS A 170 23.48 7.10 7.69
C HIS A 170 22.90 7.16 9.12
N HIS A 171 22.07 8.18 9.39
CA HIS A 171 21.25 8.33 10.59
C HIS A 171 19.83 8.67 10.12
N ILE A 172 18.81 8.02 10.67
CA ILE A 172 17.44 8.08 10.10
C ILE A 172 16.66 9.34 10.59
N ASN A 173 17.26 10.14 11.48
CA ASN A 173 16.63 11.33 12.07
C ASN A 173 17.13 12.62 11.41
N ASP A 174 16.58 12.96 10.24
CA ASP A 174 16.75 14.30 9.64
C ASP A 174 15.82 15.35 10.28
N ASP A 175 14.81 14.90 11.04
CA ASP A 175 13.82 15.73 11.72
C ASP A 175 14.00 15.56 13.23
N GLU A 176 14.37 16.63 13.95
CA GLU A 176 14.56 16.62 15.41
C GLU A 176 13.28 16.16 16.17
N MET A 177 12.14 16.09 15.48
CA MET A 177 10.84 15.68 16.00
C MET A 177 10.41 14.25 15.67
N ASP A 178 11.14 13.50 14.83
CA ASP A 178 10.86 12.09 14.58
C ASP A 178 11.54 11.22 15.66
N GLU A 179 10.83 10.20 16.17
CA GLU A 179 11.41 9.26 17.13
C GLU A 179 12.53 8.45 16.47
N ALA A 180 13.65 8.24 17.16
CA ALA A 180 14.73 7.41 16.63
C ALA A 180 14.23 5.98 16.40
N ILE A 181 14.45 5.45 15.20
CA ILE A 181 14.18 4.04 14.91
C ILE A 181 15.05 3.17 15.82
N ASP A 182 14.42 2.33 16.63
CA ASP A 182 15.11 1.40 17.52
C ASP A 182 15.81 0.30 16.71
N THR A 183 17.12 0.46 16.51
CA THR A 183 17.98 -0.54 15.86
C THR A 183 18.70 -1.44 16.86
N SER A 184 18.43 -1.30 18.17
CA SER A 184 19.15 -2.05 19.23
C SER A 184 19.04 -3.56 19.08
N ILE A 185 17.96 -4.03 18.46
CA ILE A 185 17.77 -5.44 18.12
C ILE A 185 18.92 -5.97 17.26
N TYR A 186 19.46 -5.18 16.32
CA TYR A 186 20.51 -5.63 15.42
C TYR A 186 21.92 -5.53 16.01
N ASP A 187 22.12 -4.68 17.02
CA ASP A 187 23.42 -4.51 17.67
C ASP A 187 23.86 -5.73 18.47
N ASN A 188 22.91 -6.35 19.17
CA ASN A 188 23.18 -7.47 20.08
C ASN A 188 22.65 -8.82 19.57
N THR A 189 22.39 -8.93 18.27
CA THR A 189 21.85 -10.16 17.67
C THR A 189 22.94 -11.20 17.42
N ASN A 190 22.70 -12.44 17.87
CA ASN A 190 23.39 -13.63 17.38
C ASN A 190 22.55 -14.31 16.29
N LEU A 191 23.04 -14.24 15.04
CA LEU A 191 22.44 -14.98 13.93
C LEU A 191 22.62 -16.49 14.15
N ASN A 192 21.66 -17.28 13.69
CA ASN A 192 21.87 -18.73 13.65
C ASN A 192 22.96 -19.09 12.61
N PRO A 193 23.53 -20.32 12.62
CA PRO A 193 24.64 -20.67 11.74
C PRO A 193 24.35 -20.50 10.24
N GLU A 194 23.12 -20.77 9.79
CA GLU A 194 22.71 -20.64 8.38
C GLU A 194 22.64 -19.16 7.96
N GLN A 195 22.01 -18.34 8.80
CA GLN A 195 21.90 -16.89 8.63
C GLN A 195 23.29 -16.23 8.65
N GLN A 196 24.15 -16.62 9.59
CA GLN A 196 25.52 -16.10 9.71
C GLN A 196 26.37 -16.43 8.48
N ARG A 197 26.25 -17.65 7.95
CA ARG A 197 26.96 -18.05 6.72
C ARG A 197 26.53 -17.19 5.53
N PHE A 198 25.23 -17.00 5.35
CA PHE A 198 24.70 -16.16 4.27
C PHE A 198 25.14 -14.70 4.43
N PHE A 199 25.06 -14.12 5.64
CA PHE A 199 25.55 -12.77 5.91
C PHE A 199 27.04 -12.61 5.56
N ASN A 200 27.89 -13.55 5.99
CA ASN A 200 29.32 -13.50 5.71
C ASN A 200 29.62 -13.56 4.22
N LEU A 201 28.89 -14.40 3.47
CA LEU A 201 28.97 -14.49 2.01
C LEU A 201 28.65 -13.13 1.37
N ILE A 202 27.50 -12.56 1.67
CA ILE A 202 27.08 -11.25 1.11
C ILE A 202 28.09 -10.17 1.46
N ARG A 203 28.54 -10.10 2.72
CA ARG A 203 29.53 -9.12 3.15
C ARG A 203 30.84 -9.24 2.36
N ALA A 204 31.36 -10.46 2.20
CA ALA A 204 32.57 -10.69 1.40
C ALA A 204 32.36 -10.27 -0.06
N SER A 205 31.22 -10.65 -0.65
CA SER A 205 30.89 -10.31 -2.04
C SER A 205 30.80 -8.80 -2.29
N VAL A 206 30.21 -8.04 -1.36
CA VAL A 206 30.07 -6.58 -1.50
C VAL A 206 31.41 -5.86 -1.34
N LEU A 207 32.33 -6.41 -0.54
CA LEU A 207 33.65 -5.83 -0.30
C LEU A 207 34.69 -6.18 -1.36
N ASP A 208 34.52 -7.29 -2.08
CA ASP A 208 35.46 -7.70 -3.13
C ASP A 208 34.95 -7.28 -4.53
N PRO A 209 35.59 -6.29 -5.18
CA PRO A 209 35.20 -5.84 -6.52
C PRO A 209 35.38 -6.91 -7.60
N ASN A 210 36.18 -7.96 -7.34
CA ASN A 210 36.42 -9.07 -8.25
C ASN A 210 35.50 -10.28 -8.01
N THR A 211 34.49 -10.12 -7.14
CA THR A 211 33.52 -11.17 -6.85
C THR A 211 32.90 -11.72 -8.13
N LYS A 212 33.09 -13.02 -8.37
CA LYS A 212 32.60 -13.70 -9.58
C LYS A 212 31.09 -13.93 -9.55
N ASN A 213 30.52 -14.32 -8.41
CA ASN A 213 29.08 -14.52 -8.28
C ASN A 213 28.44 -13.36 -7.50
N LYS A 214 27.48 -12.69 -8.14
CA LYS A 214 26.82 -11.48 -7.60
C LYS A 214 25.32 -11.66 -7.40
N LEU A 215 24.77 -12.84 -7.70
CA LEU A 215 23.34 -13.09 -7.69
C LEU A 215 23.00 -14.19 -6.68
N PHE A 216 22.21 -13.85 -5.65
CA PHE A 216 21.91 -14.73 -4.53
C PHE A 216 20.40 -14.86 -4.30
N PHE A 217 19.89 -16.08 -4.23
CA PHE A 217 18.51 -16.36 -3.86
C PHE A 217 18.46 -16.91 -2.43
N LEU A 218 17.78 -16.18 -1.53
CA LEU A 218 17.53 -16.60 -0.16
C LEU A 218 16.11 -17.17 -0.03
N SER A 219 16.00 -18.50 0.10
CA SER A 219 14.75 -19.21 0.30
C SER A 219 14.58 -19.71 1.74
N GLY A 220 13.37 -20.15 2.07
CA GLY A 220 13.05 -20.74 3.36
C GLY A 220 11.57 -20.64 3.68
N ASP A 221 11.08 -21.50 4.56
CA ASP A 221 9.67 -21.56 4.91
C ASP A 221 9.23 -20.32 5.73
N GLY A 222 7.92 -20.21 5.99
CA GLY A 222 7.40 -19.22 6.93
C GLY A 222 8.06 -19.38 8.31
N GLY A 223 8.63 -18.29 8.84
CA GLY A 223 9.23 -18.27 10.19
C GLY A 223 10.73 -18.57 10.29
N THR A 224 11.43 -18.82 9.18
CA THR A 224 12.89 -19.03 9.18
C THR A 224 13.73 -17.75 9.36
N GLY A 225 13.07 -16.58 9.43
CA GLY A 225 13.75 -15.31 9.68
C GLY A 225 14.36 -14.63 8.45
N LYS A 226 13.90 -14.94 7.23
CA LYS A 226 14.38 -14.30 5.97
C LYS A 226 14.41 -12.78 6.05
N THR A 227 13.26 -12.15 6.25
CA THR A 227 13.14 -10.67 6.32
C THR A 227 13.99 -10.08 7.47
N PHE A 228 14.11 -10.79 8.59
CA PHE A 228 15.00 -10.38 9.69
C PHE A 228 16.46 -10.37 9.25
N LEU A 229 16.92 -11.43 8.56
CA LEU A 229 18.28 -11.50 8.01
C LEU A 229 18.53 -10.41 6.96
N LEU A 230 17.55 -10.13 6.08
CA LEU A 230 17.67 -9.03 5.11
C LEU A 230 17.83 -7.68 5.81
N ASN A 231 17.05 -7.41 6.86
CA ASN A 231 17.20 -6.21 7.69
C ASN A 231 18.57 -6.14 8.37
N TYR A 232 19.06 -7.25 8.92
CA TYR A 232 20.38 -7.31 9.52
C TYR A 232 21.50 -7.01 8.50
N ILE A 233 21.40 -7.54 7.27
CA ILE A 233 22.31 -7.24 6.17
C ILE A 233 22.28 -5.73 5.85
N ILE A 234 21.08 -5.16 5.69
CA ILE A 234 20.92 -3.72 5.41
C ILE A 234 21.57 -2.89 6.51
N TYR A 235 21.34 -3.25 7.78
CA TYR A 235 21.93 -2.60 8.95
C TYR A 235 23.46 -2.60 8.91
N LYS A 236 24.07 -3.78 8.88
CA LYS A 236 25.53 -3.91 8.91
C LYS A 236 26.23 -3.28 7.71
N LEU A 237 25.65 -3.33 6.53
CA LEU A 237 26.24 -2.68 5.36
C LEU A 237 26.13 -1.14 5.43
N ARG A 238 25.03 -0.60 5.97
CA ARG A 238 24.89 0.85 6.16
C ARG A 238 25.82 1.40 7.24
N GLU A 239 26.09 0.66 8.31
CA GLU A 239 27.15 1.01 9.29
C GLU A 239 28.52 1.17 8.61
N MET A 240 28.76 0.40 7.54
CA MET A 240 29.97 0.46 6.72
C MET A 240 29.90 1.53 5.61
N ARG A 241 28.87 2.40 5.62
CA ARG A 241 28.58 3.42 4.60
C ARG A 241 28.34 2.87 3.19
N LEU A 242 27.92 1.61 3.08
CA LEU A 242 27.54 1.02 1.80
C LEU A 242 26.07 1.30 1.49
N LYS A 243 25.79 1.56 0.22
CA LYS A 243 24.48 1.97 -0.28
C LYS A 243 23.65 0.74 -0.64
N VAL A 244 22.57 0.50 0.11
CA VAL A 244 21.69 -0.67 -0.10
C VAL A 244 20.31 -0.21 -0.55
N LEU A 245 19.88 -0.69 -1.72
CA LEU A 245 18.54 -0.47 -2.25
C LEU A 245 17.61 -1.61 -1.78
N ALA A 246 16.88 -1.35 -0.70
CA ALA A 246 15.93 -2.31 -0.12
C ALA A 246 14.57 -2.22 -0.81
N THR A 247 14.17 -3.29 -1.47
CA THR A 247 12.90 -3.37 -2.20
C THR A 247 12.14 -4.65 -1.92
N ALA A 248 10.83 -4.64 -2.16
CA ALA A 248 10.01 -5.84 -2.13
C ALA A 248 8.95 -5.82 -3.24
N SER A 249 8.32 -6.96 -3.48
CA SER A 249 7.29 -7.07 -4.53
C SER A 249 5.96 -6.39 -4.17
N THR A 250 5.64 -6.22 -2.88
CA THR A 250 4.44 -5.50 -2.40
C THR A 250 4.83 -4.35 -1.47
N GLY A 251 3.92 -3.36 -1.34
CA GLY A 251 4.08 -2.26 -0.39
C GLY A 251 4.22 -2.77 1.04
N ILE A 252 3.37 -3.71 1.45
CA ILE A 252 3.40 -4.30 2.80
C ILE A 252 4.73 -5.00 3.08
N ALA A 253 5.26 -5.79 2.15
CA ALA A 253 6.57 -6.41 2.34
C ALA A 253 7.69 -5.35 2.41
N ALA A 254 7.61 -4.29 1.60
CA ALA A 254 8.59 -3.21 1.61
C ALA A 254 8.60 -2.45 2.96
N THR A 255 7.45 -2.35 3.61
CA THR A 255 7.36 -1.74 4.93
C THR A 255 8.01 -2.54 6.07
N ASN A 256 8.32 -3.83 5.85
CA ASN A 256 9.03 -4.62 6.85
C ASN A 256 10.51 -4.26 6.96
N PHE A 257 11.04 -3.44 6.04
CA PHE A 257 12.41 -2.97 6.13
C PHE A 257 12.55 -1.85 7.17
N TYR A 258 13.47 -2.01 8.12
CA TYR A 258 13.61 -1.09 9.26
C TYR A 258 13.97 0.34 8.84
N ALA A 259 14.53 0.53 7.64
CA ALA A 259 14.97 1.82 7.16
C ALA A 259 14.11 2.38 6.01
N GLY A 260 12.87 1.92 5.89
CA GLY A 260 11.93 2.34 4.86
C GLY A 260 12.24 1.74 3.48
N GLY A 261 11.54 0.66 3.11
CA GLY A 261 11.67 0.06 1.78
C GLY A 261 10.70 0.64 0.75
N MET A 262 10.92 0.30 -0.52
CA MET A 262 9.99 0.62 -1.61
C MET A 262 9.57 -0.63 -2.37
N THR A 263 8.47 -0.54 -3.12
CA THR A 263 8.15 -1.60 -4.08
C THR A 263 9.20 -1.64 -5.20
N PHE A 264 9.50 -2.83 -5.72
CA PHE A 264 10.51 -3.01 -6.77
C PHE A 264 10.20 -2.14 -8.01
N HIS A 265 8.95 -2.10 -8.46
CA HIS A 265 8.55 -1.24 -9.59
C HIS A 265 8.80 0.26 -9.29
N SER A 266 8.43 0.74 -8.09
CA SER A 266 8.63 2.15 -7.71
C SER A 266 10.10 2.50 -7.55
N ALA A 267 10.92 1.59 -7.02
CA ALA A 267 12.36 1.75 -6.87
C ALA A 267 13.09 1.87 -8.23
N PHE A 268 12.50 1.40 -9.31
CA PHE A 268 13.07 1.52 -10.64
C PHE A 268 12.22 2.35 -11.62
N ARG A 269 11.21 3.08 -11.10
CA ARG A 269 10.29 3.96 -11.86
C ARG A 269 9.50 3.25 -12.96
N PHE A 270 9.19 1.98 -12.77
CA PHE A 270 8.25 1.25 -13.62
C PHE A 270 6.80 1.52 -13.20
N GLY A 271 5.92 1.63 -14.19
CA GLY A 271 4.47 1.64 -13.98
C GLY A 271 3.93 0.26 -13.60
N ILE A 272 2.60 0.17 -13.45
CA ILE A 272 1.92 -1.09 -13.11
C ILE A 272 1.88 -2.02 -14.33
N ASN A 273 1.64 -1.48 -15.52
CA ASN A 273 1.64 -2.22 -16.77
C ASN A 273 3.04 -2.16 -17.36
N VAL A 274 3.67 -3.32 -17.51
CA VAL A 274 5.03 -3.44 -18.02
C VAL A 274 5.04 -4.42 -19.17
N GLU A 275 5.44 -3.92 -20.33
CA GLU A 275 5.67 -4.72 -21.53
C GLU A 275 7.13 -5.17 -21.60
N PRO A 276 7.44 -6.31 -22.24
CA PRO A 276 8.82 -6.74 -22.46
C PRO A 276 9.66 -5.66 -23.12
N ASP A 277 10.90 -5.50 -22.67
CA ASP A 277 11.91 -4.58 -23.21
C ASP A 277 11.58 -3.08 -23.11
N VAL A 278 10.44 -2.71 -22.50
CA VAL A 278 10.07 -1.32 -22.24
C VAL A 278 10.65 -0.85 -20.90
N ILE A 279 11.56 0.10 -20.95
CA ILE A 279 12.21 0.71 -19.78
C ILE A 279 11.76 2.17 -19.59
N PRO A 280 11.68 2.66 -18.34
CA PRO A 280 11.31 4.04 -18.08
C PRO A 280 12.38 5.03 -18.55
N PRO A 281 12.01 6.31 -18.78
CA PRO A 281 12.93 7.37 -19.24
C PRO A 281 13.81 7.90 -18.11
N VAL A 282 14.48 7.02 -17.38
CA VAL A 282 15.45 7.37 -16.33
C VAL A 282 16.81 7.64 -16.98
N THR A 283 17.39 8.81 -16.69
CA THR A 283 18.70 9.24 -17.22
C THR A 283 19.79 9.09 -16.16
N VAL A 284 21.05 9.02 -16.59
CA VAL A 284 22.23 8.86 -15.70
C VAL A 284 22.33 10.01 -14.69
N ASP A 285 22.04 11.24 -15.13
CA ASP A 285 22.08 12.44 -14.30
C ASP A 285 20.84 12.63 -13.43
N SER A 286 19.76 11.91 -13.74
CA SER A 286 18.57 11.97 -12.91
C SER A 286 18.84 11.41 -11.52
N TYR A 287 18.13 11.97 -10.55
CA TYR A 287 18.12 11.52 -9.17
C TYR A 287 17.98 9.99 -9.05
N PHE A 288 16.99 9.43 -9.74
CA PHE A 288 16.71 7.99 -9.73
C PHE A 288 17.81 7.17 -10.41
N GLY A 289 18.42 7.70 -11.48
CA GLY A 289 19.53 7.07 -12.18
C GLY A 289 20.75 6.93 -11.28
N ARG A 290 21.18 8.02 -10.65
CA ARG A 290 22.33 8.02 -9.72
C ARG A 290 22.14 7.03 -8.57
N ARG A 291 20.95 6.98 -7.97
CA ARG A 291 20.61 6.00 -6.92
C ARG A 291 20.86 4.56 -7.35
N ILE A 292 20.47 4.19 -8.57
CA ILE A 292 20.68 2.84 -9.12
C ILE A 292 22.17 2.60 -9.39
N ILE A 293 22.86 3.60 -9.95
CA ILE A 293 24.28 3.54 -10.30
C ILE A 293 25.16 3.39 -9.05
N GLU A 294 24.81 4.03 -7.95
CA GLU A 294 25.64 4.05 -6.73
C GLU A 294 25.32 2.93 -5.74
N ALA A 295 24.17 2.25 -5.86
CA ALA A 295 23.83 1.15 -4.98
C ALA A 295 24.85 0.01 -5.06
N ASN A 296 25.42 -0.41 -3.92
CA ASN A 296 26.31 -1.56 -3.81
C ASN A 296 25.54 -2.89 -3.82
N LEU A 297 24.31 -2.88 -3.28
CA LEU A 297 23.45 -4.04 -3.14
C LEU A 297 22.00 -3.69 -3.46
N VAL A 298 21.32 -4.55 -4.22
CA VAL A 298 19.88 -4.51 -4.46
C VAL A 298 19.23 -5.72 -3.78
N ILE A 299 18.23 -5.49 -2.93
CA ILE A 299 17.45 -6.54 -2.28
C ILE A 299 16.03 -6.52 -2.82
N VAL A 300 15.47 -7.69 -3.15
CA VAL A 300 14.07 -7.88 -3.55
C VAL A 300 13.44 -8.97 -2.67
N ASP A 301 12.68 -8.58 -1.65
CA ASP A 301 11.93 -9.51 -0.80
C ASP A 301 10.56 -9.87 -1.41
N GLU A 302 10.01 -11.02 -1.01
CA GLU A 302 8.76 -11.59 -1.51
C GLU A 302 8.72 -11.72 -3.05
N VAL A 303 9.81 -12.18 -3.65
CA VAL A 303 10.03 -12.23 -5.10
C VAL A 303 9.03 -13.10 -5.87
N THR A 304 8.33 -14.01 -5.20
CA THR A 304 7.48 -15.03 -5.85
C THR A 304 6.27 -14.46 -6.57
N ILE A 305 5.78 -13.31 -6.13
CA ILE A 305 4.64 -12.60 -6.72
C ILE A 305 5.07 -11.55 -7.78
N LEU A 306 6.38 -11.34 -7.96
CA LEU A 306 6.90 -10.40 -8.95
C LEU A 306 6.87 -11.02 -10.34
N ASN A 307 6.30 -10.30 -11.30
CA ASN A 307 6.28 -10.71 -12.70
C ASN A 307 7.71 -10.63 -13.29
N LYS A 308 8.14 -11.69 -13.98
CA LYS A 308 9.46 -11.78 -14.59
C LYS A 308 9.77 -10.62 -15.56
N THR A 309 8.77 -10.08 -16.25
CA THR A 309 8.96 -8.99 -17.21
C THR A 309 9.53 -7.74 -16.53
N ILE A 310 9.04 -7.41 -15.33
CA ILE A 310 9.58 -6.28 -14.56
C ILE A 310 11.03 -6.56 -14.15
N PHE A 311 11.31 -7.79 -13.72
CA PHE A 311 12.63 -8.23 -13.30
C PHE A 311 13.66 -8.15 -14.44
N GLU A 312 13.27 -8.61 -15.64
CA GLU A 312 14.08 -8.57 -16.86
C GLU A 312 14.30 -7.14 -17.35
N ASN A 313 13.27 -6.30 -17.34
CA ASN A 313 13.39 -4.90 -17.74
C ASN A 313 14.23 -4.07 -16.77
N VAL A 314 14.20 -4.37 -15.46
CA VAL A 314 15.13 -3.74 -14.51
C VAL A 314 16.58 -4.10 -14.83
N ASN A 315 16.85 -5.35 -15.20
CA ASN A 315 18.18 -5.74 -15.69
C ASN A 315 18.59 -4.92 -16.94
N LEU A 316 17.67 -4.68 -17.89
CA LEU A 316 17.94 -3.81 -19.05
C LEU A 316 18.20 -2.36 -18.64
N LEU A 317 17.43 -1.82 -17.70
CA LEU A 317 17.62 -0.47 -17.18
C LEU A 317 19.00 -0.31 -16.52
N CYS A 318 19.43 -1.25 -15.69
CA CYS A 318 20.77 -1.24 -15.09
C CYS A 318 21.86 -1.23 -16.18
N LYS A 319 21.71 -2.05 -17.24
CA LYS A 319 22.65 -2.09 -18.36
C LYS A 319 22.70 -0.79 -19.17
N LYS A 320 21.57 -0.09 -19.30
CA LYS A 320 21.51 1.24 -19.92
C LYS A 320 22.21 2.30 -19.08
N LEU A 321 21.98 2.29 -17.76
CA LEU A 321 22.56 3.28 -16.84
C LEU A 321 24.06 3.05 -16.59
N ILE A 322 24.54 1.81 -16.72
CA ILE A 322 25.91 1.40 -16.42
C ILE A 322 26.51 0.62 -17.62
N PRO A 323 26.74 1.30 -18.77
CA PRO A 323 27.08 0.65 -20.03
C PRO A 323 28.40 -0.12 -20.01
N GLN A 324 29.34 0.24 -19.12
CA GLN A 324 30.62 -0.46 -18.95
C GLN A 324 30.47 -1.92 -18.49
N TYR A 325 29.36 -2.27 -17.84
CA TYR A 325 29.06 -3.63 -17.37
C TYR A 325 27.85 -4.25 -18.10
N LYS A 326 27.49 -3.78 -19.31
CA LYS A 326 26.28 -4.22 -20.03
C LYS A 326 26.18 -5.74 -20.30
N ASN A 327 27.30 -6.44 -20.30
CA ASN A 327 27.37 -7.89 -20.53
C ASN A 327 27.10 -8.70 -19.24
N GLU A 328 27.17 -8.06 -18.07
CA GLU A 328 26.86 -8.67 -16.79
C GLU A 328 25.36 -8.52 -16.46
N PRO A 329 24.71 -9.52 -15.84
CA PRO A 329 23.38 -9.35 -15.27
C PRO A 329 23.33 -8.14 -14.32
N PHE A 330 22.25 -7.36 -14.41
CA PHE A 330 22.04 -6.12 -13.66
C PHE A 330 23.24 -5.16 -13.71
N ALA A 331 24.01 -5.18 -14.80
CA ALA A 331 25.24 -4.43 -14.96
C ALA A 331 26.25 -4.62 -13.82
N GLY A 332 26.39 -5.87 -13.37
CA GLY A 332 27.39 -6.25 -12.37
C GLY A 332 27.04 -5.86 -10.93
N LYS A 333 25.78 -5.48 -10.67
CA LYS A 333 25.26 -5.24 -9.31
C LYS A 333 25.13 -6.54 -8.54
N ILE A 334 25.34 -6.46 -7.24
CA ILE A 334 25.00 -7.56 -6.32
C ILE A 334 23.51 -7.51 -6.05
N VAL A 335 22.83 -8.63 -6.29
CA VAL A 335 21.37 -8.74 -6.16
C VAL A 335 21.02 -9.91 -5.26
N ILE A 336 20.25 -9.63 -4.22
CA ILE A 336 19.60 -10.65 -3.39
C ILE A 336 18.13 -10.66 -3.75
N ILE A 337 17.61 -11.82 -4.15
CA ILE A 337 16.17 -12.07 -4.20
C ILE A 337 15.80 -12.99 -3.04
N SER A 338 14.63 -12.79 -2.43
CA SER A 338 14.14 -13.66 -1.36
C SER A 338 12.66 -13.97 -1.52
N GLY A 339 12.26 -15.18 -1.12
CA GLY A 339 10.86 -15.60 -1.21
C GLY A 339 10.66 -17.07 -0.82
N ASP A 340 9.40 -17.49 -0.79
CA ASP A 340 8.98 -18.87 -0.54
C ASP A 340 8.06 -19.33 -1.66
N TRP A 341 8.54 -20.20 -2.54
CA TRP A 341 7.81 -20.66 -3.74
C TRP A 341 6.53 -21.45 -3.43
N LYS A 342 6.26 -21.80 -2.17
CA LYS A 342 4.97 -22.36 -1.73
C LYS A 342 3.88 -21.28 -1.58
N GLN A 343 4.26 -20.00 -1.59
CA GLN A 343 3.35 -18.85 -1.50
C GLN A 343 2.83 -18.45 -2.89
N SER A 344 2.14 -17.31 -2.98
CA SER A 344 1.47 -16.92 -4.23
C SER A 344 2.48 -16.63 -5.36
N LEU A 345 2.06 -16.90 -6.59
CA LEU A 345 2.73 -16.50 -7.84
C LEU A 345 2.18 -15.17 -8.37
N PRO A 346 2.76 -14.59 -9.43
CA PRO A 346 2.23 -13.36 -10.02
C PRO A 346 0.78 -13.55 -10.48
N VAL A 347 -0.01 -12.51 -10.31
CA VAL A 347 -1.37 -12.46 -10.87
C VAL A 347 -1.24 -12.19 -12.36
N VAL A 348 -1.83 -13.07 -13.18
CA VAL A 348 -1.94 -12.89 -14.62
C VAL A 348 -3.39 -12.58 -14.93
N GLU A 349 -3.65 -11.36 -15.39
CA GLU A 349 -5.00 -10.92 -15.72
C GLU A 349 -5.47 -11.61 -17.01
N GLU A 350 -6.78 -11.84 -17.13
CA GLU A 350 -7.45 -12.41 -18.32
C GLU A 350 -6.97 -13.80 -18.76
N SER A 351 -6.23 -14.53 -17.91
CA SER A 351 -5.78 -15.88 -18.20
C SER A 351 -6.23 -16.89 -17.14
N SER A 352 -6.98 -17.89 -17.57
CA SER A 352 -7.31 -19.08 -16.76
C SER A 352 -6.39 -20.27 -17.06
N ALA A 353 -5.36 -20.08 -17.90
CA ALA A 353 -4.48 -21.15 -18.31
C ALA A 353 -3.66 -21.66 -17.11
N PRO A 354 -3.65 -22.98 -16.82
CA PRO A 354 -2.97 -23.52 -15.63
C PRO A 354 -1.48 -23.17 -15.50
N GLY A 355 -0.80 -22.90 -16.62
CA GLY A 355 0.62 -22.55 -16.67
C GLY A 355 0.91 -21.04 -16.71
N ALA A 356 -0.10 -20.16 -16.79
CA ALA A 356 0.12 -18.73 -16.97
C ALA A 356 0.91 -18.10 -15.82
N GLN A 357 0.53 -18.40 -14.57
CA GLN A 357 1.25 -17.91 -13.39
C GLN A 357 2.69 -18.41 -13.33
N VAL A 358 2.93 -19.65 -13.77
CA VAL A 358 4.28 -20.24 -13.83
C VAL A 358 5.11 -19.53 -14.88
N ALA A 359 4.56 -19.32 -16.07
CA ALA A 359 5.23 -18.63 -17.18
C ALA A 359 5.58 -17.16 -16.85
N ALA A 360 4.75 -16.50 -16.05
CA ALA A 360 4.97 -15.14 -15.56
C ALA A 360 5.91 -15.05 -14.34
N SER A 361 6.14 -16.17 -13.64
CA SER A 361 7.01 -16.21 -12.46
C SER A 361 8.49 -16.04 -12.83
N ILE A 362 9.28 -15.54 -11.88
CA ILE A 362 10.73 -15.40 -12.05
C ILE A 362 11.43 -16.74 -12.29
N GLN A 363 10.88 -17.88 -11.82
CA GLN A 363 11.46 -19.20 -12.15
C GLN A 363 11.51 -19.49 -13.66
N SER A 364 10.66 -18.82 -14.45
CA SER A 364 10.64 -18.93 -15.91
C SER A 364 11.54 -17.89 -16.62
N SER A 365 12.31 -17.10 -15.87
CA SER A 365 13.30 -16.17 -16.42
C SER A 365 14.67 -16.85 -16.55
N GLU A 366 15.38 -16.60 -17.65
CA GLU A 366 16.76 -17.05 -17.81
C GLU A 366 17.70 -16.49 -16.75
N LEU A 367 17.38 -15.30 -16.21
CA LEU A 367 18.15 -14.67 -15.14
C LEU A 367 18.13 -15.51 -13.87
N TYR A 368 17.00 -16.15 -13.54
CA TYR A 368 16.85 -16.94 -12.32
C TYR A 368 17.82 -18.12 -12.26
N GLY A 369 18.13 -18.74 -13.41
CA GLY A 369 19.11 -19.82 -13.50
C GLY A 369 20.54 -19.41 -13.12
N ARG A 370 20.83 -18.10 -13.03
CA ARG A 370 22.13 -17.55 -12.63
C ARG A 370 22.26 -17.25 -11.14
N PHE A 371 21.17 -17.37 -10.36
CA PHE A 371 21.19 -17.11 -8.92
C PHE A 371 21.72 -18.31 -8.15
N GLU A 372 22.69 -18.09 -7.25
CA GLU A 372 23.10 -19.09 -6.27
C GLU A 372 22.04 -19.21 -5.18
N LYS A 373 21.54 -20.44 -4.97
CA LYS A 373 20.42 -20.71 -4.07
C LYS A 373 20.92 -21.05 -2.66
N HIS A 374 20.39 -20.35 -1.67
CA HIS A 374 20.61 -20.60 -0.25
C HIS A 374 19.27 -20.75 0.47
N ARG A 375 19.11 -21.82 1.24
CA ARG A 375 17.87 -22.11 1.96
C ARG A 375 18.08 -22.08 3.46
N LEU A 376 17.25 -21.30 4.15
CA LEU A 376 17.13 -21.35 5.61
C LEU A 376 16.18 -22.48 6.00
N MET A 377 16.66 -23.43 6.80
CA MET A 377 15.92 -24.61 7.26
C MET A 377 15.46 -24.46 8.70
N GLN A 378 16.26 -23.78 9.53
CA GLN A 378 15.93 -23.58 10.93
C GLN A 378 14.74 -22.61 11.07
N ASN A 379 13.60 -23.12 11.52
CA ASN A 379 12.46 -22.29 11.87
C ASN A 379 12.69 -21.68 13.25
N MET A 380 12.87 -20.35 13.31
CA MET A 380 13.15 -19.63 14.55
C MET A 380 11.89 -19.38 15.40
N ARG A 381 10.70 -19.81 14.93
CA ARG A 381 9.40 -19.48 15.53
C ARG A 381 8.57 -20.70 15.96
N VAL A 382 9.03 -21.93 15.70
CA VAL A 382 8.29 -23.17 16.02
C VAL A 382 8.65 -23.64 17.43
N ILE A 383 7.62 -23.80 18.26
CA ILE A 383 7.71 -24.41 19.59
C ILE A 383 7.53 -25.93 19.42
N PRO A 384 8.14 -26.80 20.26
CA PRO A 384 8.03 -28.26 20.10
C PRO A 384 6.60 -28.80 19.99
N SER A 385 5.61 -28.15 20.59
CA SER A 385 4.19 -28.51 20.50
C SER A 385 3.56 -28.30 19.12
N GLU A 386 4.19 -27.53 18.22
CA GLU A 386 3.63 -27.12 16.93
C GLU A 386 4.29 -27.81 15.72
N ILE A 387 5.10 -28.85 15.96
CA ILE A 387 5.78 -29.60 14.89
C ILE A 387 4.76 -30.23 13.94
N GLN A 388 3.66 -30.80 14.46
CA GLN A 388 2.61 -31.41 13.63
C GLN A 388 1.94 -30.38 12.72
N PHE A 389 1.66 -29.17 13.23
CA PHE A 389 1.10 -28.09 12.43
C PHE A 389 2.06 -27.63 11.33
N LYS A 390 3.36 -27.54 11.64
CA LYS A 390 4.41 -27.23 10.65
C LYS A 390 4.47 -28.28 9.53
N ASP A 391 4.46 -29.57 9.88
CA ASP A 391 4.53 -30.64 8.89
C ASP A 391 3.26 -30.69 8.03
N TRP A 392 2.11 -30.43 8.64
CA TRP A 392 0.84 -30.25 7.92
C TRP A 392 0.92 -29.07 6.93
N LEU A 393 1.42 -27.90 7.35
CA LEU A 393 1.64 -26.74 6.48
C LEU A 393 2.59 -27.07 5.32
N TYR A 394 3.68 -27.79 5.57
CA TYR A 394 4.61 -28.21 4.55
C TYR A 394 3.93 -29.11 3.51
N SER A 395 3.08 -30.04 3.96
CA SER A 395 2.32 -30.93 3.07
C SER A 395 1.35 -30.16 2.16
N ILE A 396 0.71 -29.10 2.68
CA ILE A 396 -0.18 -28.21 1.91
C ILE A 396 0.60 -27.48 0.83
N GLY A 397 1.70 -26.80 1.20
CA GLY A 397 2.44 -25.95 0.28
C GLY A 397 3.19 -26.71 -0.82
N THR A 398 3.59 -27.96 -0.54
CA THR A 398 4.24 -28.85 -1.52
C THR A 398 3.28 -29.69 -2.34
N GLY A 399 1.98 -29.66 -2.02
CA GLY A 399 0.94 -30.41 -2.73
C GLY A 399 0.86 -31.89 -2.37
N GLN A 400 1.50 -32.32 -1.27
CA GLN A 400 1.39 -33.70 -0.76
C GLN A 400 -0.03 -34.06 -0.33
N THR A 401 -0.86 -33.05 0.01
CA THR A 401 -2.28 -33.25 0.33
C THR A 401 -3.15 -33.52 -0.91
N GLY A 402 -2.62 -33.33 -2.12
CA GLY A 402 -3.41 -33.31 -3.35
C GLY A 402 -4.24 -32.02 -3.51
N ASP A 403 -5.34 -32.10 -4.28
CA ASP A 403 -6.18 -30.96 -4.66
C ASP A 403 -7.08 -30.44 -3.52
N SER A 404 -7.01 -31.07 -2.34
CA SER A 404 -7.79 -30.69 -1.17
C SER A 404 -6.99 -30.87 0.12
N VAL A 405 -7.31 -30.08 1.14
CA VAL A 405 -6.79 -30.19 2.50
C VAL A 405 -7.95 -30.42 3.47
N ILE A 406 -7.74 -31.31 4.44
CA ILE A 406 -8.68 -31.56 5.53
C ILE A 406 -8.46 -30.52 6.63
N ILE A 407 -9.52 -29.78 6.96
CA ILE A 407 -9.55 -28.82 8.05
C ILE A 407 -10.18 -29.47 9.28
N PRO A 408 -9.47 -29.56 10.41
CA PRO A 408 -9.96 -30.19 11.63
C PRO A 408 -11.21 -29.51 12.19
N GLU A 409 -12.09 -30.27 12.86
CA GLU A 409 -13.27 -29.75 13.55
C GLU A 409 -12.93 -28.57 14.49
N ALA A 410 -11.83 -28.69 15.24
CA ALA A 410 -11.37 -27.68 16.19
C ALA A 410 -11.07 -26.29 15.57
N MET A 411 -10.81 -26.23 14.26
CA MET A 411 -10.58 -24.98 13.54
C MET A 411 -11.87 -24.40 12.95
N ARG A 412 -13.02 -25.06 13.04
CA ARG A 412 -14.25 -24.61 12.39
C ARG A 412 -15.02 -23.62 13.26
N VAL A 413 -15.76 -22.73 12.60
CA VAL A 413 -16.84 -21.93 13.19
C VAL A 413 -18.08 -22.03 12.31
N ASN A 414 -19.26 -21.86 12.89
CA ASN A 414 -20.54 -22.07 12.21
C ASN A 414 -21.15 -20.78 11.66
N SER A 415 -20.62 -19.62 12.07
CA SER A 415 -21.11 -18.31 11.64
C SER A 415 -19.98 -17.28 11.53
N ARG A 416 -20.23 -16.22 10.76
CA ARG A 416 -19.35 -15.04 10.75
C ARG A 416 -19.28 -14.36 12.10
N GLN A 417 -20.37 -14.35 12.86
CA GLN A 417 -20.40 -13.78 14.20
C GLN A 417 -19.42 -14.50 15.14
N GLU A 418 -19.37 -15.84 15.10
CA GLU A 418 -18.36 -16.61 15.83
C GLU A 418 -16.94 -16.30 15.34
N LEU A 419 -16.75 -16.17 14.02
CA LEU A 419 -15.45 -15.79 13.44
C LEU A 419 -14.99 -14.42 13.96
N TYR A 420 -15.87 -13.42 13.96
CA TYR A 420 -15.59 -12.07 14.42
C TYR A 420 -15.31 -12.05 15.92
N ALA A 421 -16.12 -12.75 16.72
CA ALA A 421 -15.92 -12.89 18.15
C ALA A 421 -14.59 -13.58 18.48
N PHE A 422 -14.15 -14.56 17.68
CA PHE A 422 -12.85 -15.19 17.85
C PHE A 422 -11.69 -14.22 17.53
N VAL A 423 -11.75 -13.55 16.37
CA VAL A 423 -10.65 -12.69 15.89
C VAL A 423 -10.56 -11.39 16.70
N PHE A 424 -11.68 -10.77 17.06
CA PHE A 424 -11.77 -9.49 17.76
C PHE A 424 -12.36 -9.65 19.16
N ASN A 425 -11.97 -10.71 19.88
CA ASN A 425 -12.51 -11.03 21.22
C ASN A 425 -12.30 -9.95 22.29
N THR A 426 -11.37 -9.02 22.06
CA THR A 426 -11.08 -7.86 22.94
C THR A 426 -11.84 -6.60 22.50
N GLY A 427 -12.74 -6.71 21.52
CA GLY A 427 -13.44 -5.59 20.91
C GLY A 427 -12.60 -4.82 19.90
N PHE A 428 -13.21 -3.81 19.29
CA PHE A 428 -12.56 -2.93 18.31
C PHE A 428 -11.80 -1.76 18.94
N ASP A 429 -11.97 -1.54 20.25
CA ASP A 429 -11.28 -0.52 21.04
C ASP A 429 -9.95 -1.00 21.63
N ALA A 430 -9.53 -2.23 21.28
CA ALA A 430 -8.27 -2.80 21.75
C ALA A 430 -7.06 -1.95 21.31
N PRO A 431 -5.94 -1.98 22.06
CA PRO A 431 -4.72 -1.28 21.67
C PRO A 431 -4.28 -1.64 20.23
N VAL A 432 -3.71 -0.68 19.52
CA VAL A 432 -3.21 -0.82 18.13
C VAL A 432 -2.32 -2.06 17.98
N THR A 433 -1.48 -2.32 18.98
CA THR A 433 -0.56 -3.46 19.03
C THR A 433 -1.26 -4.83 19.11
N ASP A 434 -2.50 -4.89 19.59
CA ASP A 434 -3.32 -6.11 19.64
C ASP A 434 -4.09 -6.29 18.32
N LEU A 435 -4.73 -5.24 17.81
CA LEU A 435 -5.46 -5.26 16.53
C LEU A 435 -4.56 -5.60 15.33
N LEU A 436 -3.27 -5.26 15.40
CA LEU A 436 -2.24 -5.69 14.46
C LEU A 436 -2.20 -7.18 14.21
N LYS A 437 -2.38 -7.95 15.28
CA LYS A 437 -2.12 -9.37 15.29
C LYS A 437 -3.37 -10.17 14.97
N ARG A 438 -4.45 -9.49 14.60
CA ARG A 438 -5.77 -10.04 14.34
C ARG A 438 -6.14 -9.75 12.89
N LEU A 439 -6.46 -10.80 12.14
CA LEU A 439 -6.69 -10.69 10.71
C LEU A 439 -7.80 -11.63 10.26
N ILE A 440 -8.68 -11.13 9.39
CA ILE A 440 -9.61 -11.97 8.64
C ILE A 440 -9.15 -12.02 7.19
N LEU A 441 -9.05 -13.21 6.62
CA LEU A 441 -8.71 -13.42 5.21
C LEU A 441 -9.83 -14.09 4.45
N SER A 442 -9.93 -13.73 3.18
CA SER A 442 -10.78 -14.43 2.22
C SER A 442 -10.09 -14.52 0.84
N PRO A 443 -10.42 -15.48 -0.04
CA PRO A 443 -9.79 -15.54 -1.36
C PRO A 443 -10.15 -14.36 -2.29
N THR A 444 -11.35 -13.78 -2.18
CA THR A 444 -11.86 -12.79 -3.15
C THR A 444 -12.16 -11.42 -2.53
N ASN A 445 -12.02 -10.35 -3.32
CA ASN A 445 -12.34 -8.99 -2.87
C ASN A 445 -13.84 -8.83 -2.54
N ARG A 446 -14.73 -9.54 -3.25
CA ARG A 446 -16.18 -9.49 -3.02
C ARG A 446 -16.54 -9.88 -1.59
N VAL A 447 -15.98 -10.98 -1.09
CA VAL A 447 -16.23 -11.42 0.29
C VAL A 447 -15.57 -10.48 1.29
N VAL A 448 -14.37 -9.99 0.97
CA VAL A 448 -13.66 -8.98 1.79
C VAL A 448 -14.52 -7.72 1.99
N ASP A 449 -15.15 -7.20 0.92
CA ASP A 449 -15.95 -5.98 0.99
C ASP A 449 -17.22 -6.18 1.83
N VAL A 450 -17.84 -7.35 1.74
CA VAL A 450 -18.99 -7.74 2.58
C VAL A 450 -18.59 -7.79 4.06
N ILE A 451 -17.52 -8.52 4.40
CA ILE A 451 -17.05 -8.66 5.79
C ILE A 451 -16.66 -7.30 6.39
N ASN A 452 -15.94 -6.48 5.62
CA ASN A 452 -15.56 -5.14 6.08
C ASN A 452 -16.79 -4.26 6.36
N SER A 453 -17.84 -4.37 5.55
CA SER A 453 -19.09 -3.64 5.77
C SER A 453 -19.81 -4.13 7.03
N GLU A 454 -19.94 -5.45 7.19
CA GLU A 454 -20.55 -6.06 8.38
C GLU A 454 -19.82 -5.63 9.67
N ILE A 455 -18.48 -5.57 9.66
CA ILE A 455 -17.71 -5.17 10.83
C ILE A 455 -17.86 -3.69 11.17
N ILE A 456 -17.96 -2.79 10.18
CA ILE A 456 -18.22 -1.36 10.44
C ILE A 456 -19.54 -1.17 11.19
N ASP A 457 -20.55 -1.96 10.88
CA ASP A 457 -21.84 -1.89 11.57
C ASP A 457 -21.74 -2.31 13.04
N LEU A 458 -20.78 -3.18 13.39
CA LEU A 458 -20.53 -3.62 14.77
C LEU A 458 -19.77 -2.60 15.64
N ILE A 459 -19.10 -1.60 15.04
CA ILE A 459 -18.35 -0.60 15.81
C ILE A 459 -19.32 0.40 16.44
N ASN A 460 -19.22 0.58 17.77
CA ASN A 460 -20.05 1.50 18.53
C ASN A 460 -19.50 2.95 18.47
N ALA A 461 -19.55 3.58 17.29
CA ALA A 461 -19.19 4.97 17.09
C ALA A 461 -20.05 5.61 15.99
N PRO A 462 -20.21 6.94 15.96
CA PRO A 462 -20.97 7.63 14.92
C PRO A 462 -20.41 7.36 13.53
N LEU A 463 -21.30 7.04 12.57
CA LEU A 463 -20.95 6.86 11.18
C LEU A 463 -20.67 8.20 10.51
N HIS A 464 -19.53 8.30 9.83
CA HIS A 464 -19.20 9.40 8.93
C HIS A 464 -19.16 8.89 7.49
N GLU A 465 -19.79 9.60 6.56
CA GLU A 465 -19.83 9.24 5.14
C GLU A 465 -19.09 10.27 4.30
N TYR A 466 -18.15 9.80 3.47
CA TYR A 466 -17.43 10.64 2.50
C TYR A 466 -17.83 10.25 1.09
N LEU A 467 -18.43 11.21 0.37
CA LEU A 467 -18.75 11.07 -1.05
C LEU A 467 -17.59 11.59 -1.91
N SER A 468 -17.31 10.88 -3.01
CA SER A 468 -16.33 11.31 -4.01
C SER A 468 -16.92 12.30 -5.00
N ILE A 469 -16.03 13.04 -5.66
CA ILE A 469 -16.34 13.86 -6.82
C ILE A 469 -15.70 13.19 -8.03
N ASP A 470 -16.53 12.76 -8.98
CA ASP A 470 -16.08 12.02 -10.15
C ASP A 470 -16.23 12.86 -11.42
N SER A 471 -15.21 12.86 -12.28
CA SER A 471 -15.19 13.65 -13.51
C SER A 471 -14.69 12.82 -14.70
N PRO A 472 -15.40 12.78 -15.84
CA PRO A 472 -14.97 12.02 -17.01
C PRO A 472 -13.72 12.63 -17.66
N THR A 473 -12.83 11.78 -18.19
CA THR A 473 -11.54 12.22 -18.77
C THR A 473 -11.43 12.04 -20.29
N SER A 474 -12.48 11.60 -20.99
CA SER A 474 -12.43 11.32 -22.44
C SER A 474 -12.11 12.56 -23.29
N GLU A 475 -11.18 12.41 -24.24
CA GLU A 475 -10.77 13.45 -25.19
C GLU A 475 -11.62 13.51 -26.46
N ASN A 476 -12.53 12.56 -26.71
CA ASN A 476 -13.29 12.50 -27.97
C ASN A 476 -14.41 13.57 -28.02
N PRO A 477 -14.28 14.62 -28.85
CA PRO A 477 -15.25 15.70 -28.91
C PRO A 477 -16.52 15.36 -29.70
N PHE A 478 -16.64 14.12 -30.19
CA PHE A 478 -17.77 13.64 -30.99
C PHE A 478 -18.55 12.52 -30.28
N ALA A 479 -18.11 12.05 -29.10
CA ALA A 479 -18.84 11.12 -28.24
C ALA A 479 -19.96 11.79 -27.41
N TYR A 480 -20.36 13.02 -27.77
CA TYR A 480 -21.33 13.84 -27.02
C TYR A 480 -22.79 13.38 -27.12
N ASN A 481 -23.08 12.29 -27.83
CA ASN A 481 -24.40 11.69 -27.88
C ASN A 481 -24.27 10.19 -27.59
N LEU A 482 -24.61 9.78 -26.37
CA LEU A 482 -25.30 8.52 -26.07
C LEU A 482 -25.82 8.57 -24.63
N ALA A 483 -26.75 9.51 -24.43
CA ALA A 483 -27.71 9.63 -23.33
C ALA A 483 -27.11 9.79 -21.91
N ASP A 484 -27.00 11.07 -21.52
CA ASP A 484 -27.23 11.55 -20.14
C ASP A 484 -26.09 11.48 -19.09
N TYR A 485 -25.14 12.44 -19.12
CA TYR A 485 -24.27 12.88 -17.99
C TYR A 485 -24.06 11.88 -16.82
N GLU A 486 -23.33 10.80 -17.10
CA GLU A 486 -23.22 9.56 -16.33
C GLU A 486 -22.39 9.62 -15.02
N VAL A 487 -22.23 10.77 -14.34
CA VAL A 487 -21.49 10.81 -13.05
C VAL A 487 -22.10 9.83 -12.04
N ALA A 488 -23.42 9.70 -12.03
CA ALA A 488 -24.11 8.71 -11.18
C ALA A 488 -23.78 7.24 -11.54
N GLN A 489 -23.37 6.95 -12.78
CA GLN A 489 -22.87 5.63 -13.16
C GLN A 489 -21.40 5.46 -12.75
N LEU A 490 -20.57 6.50 -12.92
CA LEU A 490 -19.19 6.51 -12.42
C LEU A 490 -19.13 6.24 -10.92
N ASN A 491 -20.03 6.84 -10.15
CA ASN A 491 -20.19 6.65 -8.71
C ASN A 491 -20.46 5.18 -8.31
N ARG A 492 -20.94 4.33 -9.24
CA ARG A 492 -21.15 2.89 -9.01
C ARG A 492 -19.92 2.05 -9.33
N LEU A 493 -18.98 2.59 -10.10
CA LEU A 493 -17.74 1.93 -10.45
C LEU A 493 -16.75 2.06 -9.29
N THR A 494 -16.13 0.94 -8.91
CA THR A 494 -14.96 0.94 -8.01
C THR A 494 -13.87 0.08 -8.64
N PRO A 495 -13.18 0.60 -9.69
CA PRO A 495 -12.10 -0.12 -10.34
C PRO A 495 -10.97 -0.45 -9.36
N LYS A 496 -10.16 -1.46 -9.71
CA LYS A 496 -9.01 -1.89 -8.91
C LYS A 496 -8.07 -0.71 -8.66
N GLY A 497 -7.77 -0.43 -7.39
CA GLY A 497 -6.88 0.66 -6.97
C GLY A 497 -7.57 2.00 -6.71
N LEU A 498 -8.83 2.18 -7.13
CA LEU A 498 -9.61 3.37 -6.80
C LEU A 498 -10.35 3.20 -5.46
N PRO A 499 -10.46 4.27 -4.65
CA PRO A 499 -11.37 4.27 -3.52
C PRO A 499 -12.83 4.21 -3.98
N ALA A 500 -13.72 3.70 -3.13
CA ALA A 500 -15.16 3.68 -3.40
C ALA A 500 -15.74 5.11 -3.43
N HIS A 501 -16.83 5.30 -4.17
CA HIS A 501 -17.53 6.59 -4.21
C HIS A 501 -18.04 7.01 -2.82
N ASN A 502 -18.71 6.11 -2.11
CA ASN A 502 -19.14 6.33 -0.73
C ASN A 502 -18.24 5.52 0.22
N ILE A 503 -17.42 6.22 1.01
CA ILE A 503 -16.64 5.62 2.08
C ILE A 503 -17.37 5.87 3.41
N LYS A 504 -17.74 4.78 4.08
CA LYS A 504 -18.36 4.79 5.41
C LYS A 504 -17.32 4.44 6.47
N LEU A 505 -17.02 5.39 7.37
CA LEU A 505 -16.03 5.22 8.42
C LEU A 505 -16.61 5.53 9.79
N LYS A 506 -15.98 4.97 10.81
CA LYS A 506 -16.20 5.26 12.22
C LYS A 506 -14.84 5.45 12.89
N VAL A 507 -14.78 6.27 13.94
CA VAL A 507 -13.56 6.32 14.79
C VAL A 507 -13.30 4.91 15.34
N GLY A 508 -12.03 4.48 15.33
CA GLY A 508 -11.63 3.11 15.65
C GLY A 508 -11.63 2.13 14.45
N ALA A 509 -12.17 2.53 13.29
CA ALA A 509 -12.14 1.68 12.10
C ALA A 509 -10.70 1.42 11.63
N VAL A 510 -10.41 0.18 11.25
CA VAL A 510 -9.18 -0.19 10.57
C VAL A 510 -9.34 0.10 9.08
N ILE A 511 -8.46 0.95 8.56
CA ILE A 511 -8.37 1.29 7.14
C ILE A 511 -7.04 0.88 6.55
N VAL A 512 -6.93 0.87 5.22
CA VAL A 512 -5.69 0.65 4.48
C VAL A 512 -5.51 1.73 3.42
N LEU A 513 -4.28 2.22 3.27
CA LEU A 513 -3.91 3.15 2.20
C LEU A 513 -3.95 2.47 0.83
N LEU A 514 -4.47 3.19 -0.17
CA LEU A 514 -4.56 2.73 -1.56
C LEU A 514 -3.45 3.30 -2.46
N GLN A 515 -2.67 4.26 -1.96
CA GLN A 515 -1.55 4.86 -2.67
C GLN A 515 -0.37 5.10 -1.74
N ASN A 516 0.81 5.32 -2.30
CA ASN A 516 2.01 5.66 -1.53
C ASN A 516 1.96 7.15 -1.15
N LEU A 517 1.95 7.47 0.13
CA LEU A 517 2.04 8.84 0.63
C LEU A 517 3.48 9.20 1.04
N ASN A 518 4.15 8.29 1.74
CA ASN A 518 5.57 8.40 2.10
C ASN A 518 6.14 7.00 2.35
N THR A 519 6.88 6.47 1.37
CA THR A 519 7.42 5.11 1.47
C THR A 519 8.52 4.98 2.52
N GLN A 520 9.24 6.07 2.82
CA GLN A 520 10.33 6.07 3.81
C GLN A 520 9.79 5.89 5.23
N LYS A 521 8.66 6.56 5.54
CA LYS A 521 7.92 6.37 6.79
C LYS A 521 6.97 5.16 6.76
N GLY A 522 7.03 4.35 5.71
CA GLY A 522 6.18 3.16 5.59
C GLY A 522 4.70 3.43 5.30
N LEU A 523 4.36 4.66 4.87
CA LEU A 523 3.02 5.06 4.45
C LEU A 523 2.81 4.71 2.97
N CYS A 524 2.74 3.41 2.70
CA CYS A 524 2.63 2.81 1.37
C CYS A 524 1.21 2.31 1.08
N ASN A 525 0.92 2.01 -0.19
CA ASN A 525 -0.25 1.21 -0.54
C ASN A 525 -0.20 -0.14 0.21
N GLY A 526 -1.26 -0.44 0.96
CA GLY A 526 -1.35 -1.62 1.82
C GLY A 526 -1.07 -1.37 3.30
N THR A 527 -0.57 -0.19 3.68
CA THR A 527 -0.36 0.18 5.09
C THR A 527 -1.70 0.30 5.82
N ARG A 528 -1.90 -0.52 6.86
CA ARG A 528 -3.09 -0.47 7.71
C ARG A 528 -2.94 0.60 8.80
N MET A 529 -4.02 1.33 9.05
CA MET A 529 -4.11 2.42 10.04
C MET A 529 -5.43 2.33 10.82
N ILE A 530 -5.45 2.81 12.07
CA ILE A 530 -6.69 3.00 12.83
C ILE A 530 -7.11 4.46 12.70
N VAL A 531 -8.38 4.69 12.37
CA VAL A 531 -8.97 6.02 12.35
C VAL A 531 -9.02 6.59 13.78
N ARG A 532 -8.39 7.75 13.98
CA ARG A 532 -8.39 8.48 15.25
C ARG A 532 -9.36 9.65 15.24
N ARG A 533 -9.40 10.42 14.17
CA ARG A 533 -10.36 11.53 14.00
C ARG A 533 -10.83 11.61 12.55
N LEU A 534 -12.08 12.02 12.39
CA LEU A 534 -12.76 12.18 11.12
C LEU A 534 -13.22 13.64 11.02
N HIS A 535 -12.56 14.43 10.18
CA HIS A 535 -12.94 15.80 9.86
C HIS A 535 -13.63 15.86 8.48
N GLN A 536 -13.92 17.05 7.97
CA GLN A 536 -14.59 17.18 6.67
C GLN A 536 -13.65 16.84 5.50
N ASP A 537 -12.42 17.38 5.54
CA ASP A 537 -11.44 17.27 4.45
C ASP A 537 -10.11 16.63 4.90
N LEU A 538 -10.08 16.09 6.12
CA LEU A 538 -8.93 15.39 6.71
C LEU A 538 -9.36 14.13 7.50
N ILE A 539 -8.67 13.02 7.27
CA ILE A 539 -8.72 11.85 8.15
C ILE A 539 -7.41 11.81 8.94
N GLU A 540 -7.50 11.80 10.26
CA GLU A 540 -6.35 11.48 11.12
C GLU A 540 -6.36 10.00 11.44
N ALA A 541 -5.30 9.30 11.06
CA ALA A 541 -5.14 7.88 11.31
C ALA A 541 -3.77 7.57 11.90
N GLU A 542 -3.69 6.50 12.68
CA GLU A 542 -2.47 6.04 13.31
C GLU A 542 -2.01 4.72 12.68
N THR A 543 -0.74 4.62 12.30
CA THR A 543 -0.21 3.40 11.67
C THR A 543 -0.28 2.19 12.61
N ILE A 544 -0.93 1.12 12.14
CA ILE A 544 -0.98 -0.17 12.84
C ILE A 544 0.20 -1.01 12.36
N SER A 545 0.32 -1.19 11.04
CA SER A 545 1.33 -2.05 10.39
C SER A 545 2.20 -1.26 9.43
N GLY A 546 3.44 -1.68 9.25
CA GLY A 546 4.24 -1.25 8.11
C GLY A 546 4.97 0.08 8.29
N SER A 547 5.37 0.41 9.49
CA SER A 547 6.37 1.42 9.74
C SER A 547 7.37 0.86 10.76
N SER A 548 8.65 1.19 10.57
CA SER A 548 9.69 0.96 11.57
C SER A 548 9.32 1.57 12.94
N GLU A 549 8.55 2.66 12.90
CA GLU A 549 7.92 3.33 14.04
C GLU A 549 6.42 3.01 14.10
N ARG A 550 5.97 2.24 15.08
CA ARG A 550 4.52 2.02 15.29
C ARG A 550 3.90 3.25 15.96
N GLY A 551 2.66 3.58 15.60
CA GLY A 551 1.94 4.67 16.27
C GLY A 551 2.12 6.05 15.64
N ILE A 552 2.64 6.13 14.41
CA ILE A 552 2.72 7.41 13.69
C ILE A 552 1.31 7.88 13.37
N VAL A 553 0.94 9.04 13.89
CA VAL A 553 -0.27 9.75 13.47
C VAL A 553 -0.02 10.46 12.12
N VAL A 554 -0.95 10.30 11.19
CA VAL A 554 -0.87 10.82 9.83
C VAL A 554 -2.17 11.54 9.48
N GLY A 555 -2.04 12.73 8.92
CA GLY A 555 -3.12 13.42 8.24
C GLY A 555 -3.24 12.95 6.79
N ILE A 556 -4.40 12.40 6.42
CA ILE A 556 -4.69 11.91 5.08
C ILE A 556 -5.69 12.86 4.44
N CYS A 557 -5.27 13.54 3.36
CA CYS A 557 -6.14 14.38 2.56
C CYS A 557 -6.82 13.58 1.44
N ARG A 558 -7.85 14.17 0.83
CA ARG A 558 -8.40 13.68 -0.44
C ARG A 558 -7.33 13.74 -1.54
N ALA A 559 -7.42 12.82 -2.49
CA ALA A 559 -6.51 12.72 -3.63
C ALA A 559 -7.32 12.53 -4.93
N ARG A 560 -6.79 13.04 -6.03
CA ARG A 560 -7.32 12.82 -7.38
C ARG A 560 -6.70 11.56 -7.96
N ASN A 561 -7.53 10.57 -8.27
CA ASN A 561 -7.13 9.28 -8.80
C ASN A 561 -7.76 9.06 -10.17
N SER A 562 -6.94 8.98 -11.21
CA SER A 562 -7.40 8.76 -12.59
C SER A 562 -7.49 7.27 -12.90
N TYR A 563 -8.65 6.86 -13.40
CA TYR A 563 -8.89 5.57 -14.00
C TYR A 563 -8.97 5.71 -15.52
N LYS A 564 -8.17 4.92 -16.22
CA LYS A 564 -8.21 4.79 -17.67
C LYS A 564 -8.65 3.37 -18.03
N GLU A 565 -9.80 3.25 -18.68
CA GLU A 565 -10.25 1.98 -19.22
C GLU A 565 -9.52 1.71 -20.54
N LEU A 566 -8.99 0.49 -20.70
CA LEU A 566 -8.18 0.13 -21.86
C LEU A 566 -9.05 -0.26 -23.06
N ARG A 567 -10.31 -0.64 -22.81
CA ARG A 567 -11.26 -0.98 -23.86
C ARG A 567 -11.66 0.28 -24.66
N PRO A 568 -11.77 0.21 -26.00
CA PRO A 568 -12.11 1.37 -26.83
C PRO A 568 -13.48 2.01 -26.52
N ASP A 569 -14.42 1.22 -26.01
CA ASP A 569 -15.77 1.62 -25.56
C ASP A 569 -15.83 1.92 -24.04
N GLY A 570 -14.69 1.86 -23.38
CA GLY A 570 -14.52 2.02 -21.96
C GLY A 570 -14.63 3.45 -21.46
N VAL A 571 -15.15 3.62 -20.24
CA VAL A 571 -15.24 4.95 -19.61
C VAL A 571 -14.02 5.21 -18.73
N SER A 572 -13.29 6.26 -19.05
CA SER A 572 -12.19 6.79 -18.25
C SER A 572 -12.67 7.99 -17.44
N PHE A 573 -12.25 8.07 -16.18
CA PHE A 573 -12.67 9.12 -15.26
C PHE A 573 -11.66 9.35 -14.15
N GLU A 574 -11.70 10.52 -13.54
CA GLU A 574 -10.97 10.87 -12.33
C GLU A 574 -11.91 10.85 -11.13
N ARG A 575 -11.42 10.37 -9.99
CA ARG A 575 -12.13 10.36 -8.71
C ARG A 575 -11.35 11.15 -7.68
N PHE A 576 -11.97 12.19 -7.12
CA PHE A 576 -11.48 12.94 -5.97
C PHE A 576 -12.07 12.41 -4.67
N GLN A 577 -11.24 11.70 -3.89
CA GLN A 577 -11.66 10.98 -2.68
C GLN A 577 -10.46 10.68 -1.78
N PHE A 578 -10.70 10.38 -0.49
CA PHE A 578 -9.65 9.84 0.37
C PHE A 578 -9.11 8.51 -0.18
N PRO A 579 -7.78 8.32 -0.30
CA PRO A 579 -7.18 7.12 -0.87
C PRO A 579 -7.12 5.98 0.15
N VAL A 580 -8.27 5.64 0.74
CA VAL A 580 -8.39 4.65 1.82
C VAL A 580 -9.56 3.70 1.56
N ARG A 581 -9.50 2.52 2.19
CA ARG A 581 -10.65 1.59 2.30
C ARG A 581 -10.61 0.89 3.66
N VAL A 582 -11.75 0.40 4.12
CA VAL A 582 -11.84 -0.43 5.33
C VAL A 582 -11.05 -1.74 5.13
N ALA A 583 -10.38 -2.21 6.19
CA ALA A 583 -9.37 -3.27 6.13
C ALA A 583 -9.31 -4.18 7.38
N PHE A 584 -10.46 -4.53 7.96
CA PHE A 584 -10.54 -5.62 8.95
C PHE A 584 -10.35 -6.99 8.30
N CYS A 585 -10.83 -7.12 7.06
CA CYS A 585 -10.61 -8.26 6.18
C CYS A 585 -9.77 -7.84 4.97
N MET A 586 -8.94 -8.74 4.47
CA MET A 586 -8.21 -8.58 3.21
C MET A 586 -8.08 -9.91 2.46
N THR A 587 -7.63 -9.85 1.20
CA THR A 587 -7.43 -11.07 0.43
C THR A 587 -6.20 -11.83 0.94
N ILE A 588 -6.23 -13.16 0.82
CA ILE A 588 -5.10 -14.04 1.17
C ILE A 588 -3.80 -13.56 0.49
N THR A 589 -3.87 -13.20 -0.79
CA THR A 589 -2.71 -12.71 -1.56
C THR A 589 -2.12 -11.43 -0.98
N LYS A 590 -2.93 -10.51 -0.45
CA LYS A 590 -2.44 -9.27 0.19
C LYS A 590 -1.83 -9.51 1.56
N ALA A 591 -2.14 -10.63 2.21
CA ALA A 591 -1.59 -10.98 3.52
C ALA A 591 -0.22 -11.66 3.45
N GLN A 592 0.31 -11.92 2.25
CA GLN A 592 1.67 -12.44 2.07
C GLN A 592 2.70 -11.52 2.74
N GLY A 593 3.77 -12.10 3.32
CA GLY A 593 4.71 -11.39 4.20
C GLY A 593 4.22 -11.02 5.62
N GLN A 594 2.93 -11.10 5.96
CA GLN A 594 2.44 -10.76 7.31
C GLN A 594 2.43 -11.95 8.30
N THR A 595 2.44 -11.67 9.61
CA THR A 595 2.24 -12.65 10.69
C THR A 595 1.17 -12.15 11.64
N CYS A 596 0.31 -13.04 12.12
CA CYS A 596 -0.78 -12.72 13.05
C CYS A 596 -0.84 -13.73 14.22
N GLU A 597 -1.38 -13.31 15.35
CA GLU A 597 -1.64 -14.14 16.53
C GLU A 597 -3.05 -14.72 16.53
N ARG A 598 -4.00 -14.12 15.80
CA ARG A 598 -5.32 -14.70 15.56
C ARG A 598 -5.77 -14.49 14.12
N LEU A 599 -6.18 -15.59 13.49
CA LEU A 599 -6.59 -15.62 12.09
C LEU A 599 -8.01 -16.16 11.95
N GLY A 600 -8.85 -15.39 11.28
CA GLY A 600 -10.11 -15.87 10.73
C GLY A 600 -9.99 -16.11 9.23
N LEU A 601 -10.45 -17.24 8.74
CA LEU A 601 -10.57 -17.53 7.31
C LEU A 601 -12.05 -17.63 6.94
N ASP A 602 -12.54 -16.74 6.09
CA ASP A 602 -13.85 -16.88 5.44
C ASP A 602 -13.62 -17.44 4.03
N ILE A 603 -14.00 -18.71 3.85
CA ILE A 603 -13.84 -19.45 2.60
C ILE A 603 -15.18 -19.70 1.93
N LEU A 604 -16.12 -18.74 2.02
CA LEU A 604 -17.34 -18.74 1.19
C LEU A 604 -17.00 -18.94 -0.29
N ASP A 605 -15.95 -18.28 -0.76
CA ASP A 605 -15.28 -18.62 -2.01
C ASP A 605 -14.07 -19.51 -1.69
N GLU A 606 -13.84 -20.57 -2.49
CA GLU A 606 -12.68 -21.45 -2.29
C GLU A 606 -11.37 -20.82 -2.79
N PRO A 607 -10.22 -21.20 -2.20
CA PRO A 607 -8.91 -20.91 -2.79
C PRO A 607 -8.83 -21.44 -4.23
N PHE A 608 -8.37 -20.59 -5.15
CA PHE A 608 -8.41 -20.85 -6.59
C PHE A 608 -7.06 -20.69 -7.29
N ALA A 609 -6.05 -20.14 -6.61
CA ALA A 609 -4.73 -19.89 -7.16
C ALA A 609 -3.62 -20.55 -6.35
N HIS A 610 -2.46 -20.72 -6.98
CA HIS A 610 -1.30 -21.37 -6.37
C HIS A 610 -0.98 -20.81 -4.98
N GLY A 611 -0.79 -21.70 -4.01
CA GLY A 611 -0.21 -21.35 -2.72
C GLY A 611 -1.11 -20.49 -1.82
N GLN A 612 -2.36 -20.18 -2.23
CA GLN A 612 -3.29 -19.41 -1.40
C GLN A 612 -3.57 -20.11 -0.06
N THR A 613 -3.88 -21.41 -0.09
CA THR A 613 -4.15 -22.20 1.11
C THR A 613 -2.95 -22.20 2.08
N TYR A 614 -1.75 -22.48 1.56
CA TYR A 614 -0.51 -22.40 2.35
C TYR A 614 -0.25 -20.98 2.90
N THR A 615 -0.41 -19.96 2.06
CA THR A 615 -0.21 -18.55 2.46
C THR A 615 -1.14 -18.18 3.61
N ALA A 616 -2.41 -18.59 3.55
CA ALA A 616 -3.40 -18.32 4.59
C ALA A 616 -2.99 -18.94 5.94
N PHE A 617 -2.79 -20.26 5.99
CA PHE A 617 -2.50 -20.93 7.26
C PHE A 617 -1.11 -20.58 7.82
N SER A 618 -0.12 -20.28 6.96
CA SER A 618 1.23 -19.87 7.39
C SER A 618 1.29 -18.48 8.04
N ARG A 619 0.18 -17.72 8.10
CA ARG A 619 0.14 -16.43 8.80
C ARG A 619 0.13 -16.58 10.32
N CYS A 620 -0.36 -17.70 10.85
CA CYS A 620 -0.39 -18.01 12.27
C CYS A 620 0.66 -19.06 12.64
N ARG A 621 1.11 -19.01 13.89
CA ARG A 621 2.14 -19.93 14.41
C ARG A 621 1.57 -21.25 14.95
N SER A 622 0.28 -21.27 15.24
CA SER A 622 -0.42 -22.41 15.82
C SER A 622 -1.79 -22.54 15.18
N GLY A 623 -2.20 -23.78 14.95
CA GLY A 623 -3.55 -24.11 14.48
C GLY A 623 -4.65 -23.69 15.45
N GLU A 624 -4.35 -23.64 16.76
CA GLU A 624 -5.32 -23.21 17.80
C GLU A 624 -5.78 -21.76 17.62
N ASN A 625 -4.93 -20.95 17.01
CA ASN A 625 -5.15 -19.54 16.74
C ASN A 625 -5.84 -19.26 15.40
N ILE A 626 -6.35 -20.30 14.74
CA ILE A 626 -7.00 -20.20 13.44
C ILE A 626 -8.45 -20.67 13.57
N ARG A 627 -9.38 -19.89 13.02
CA ARG A 627 -10.76 -20.32 12.80
C ARG A 627 -11.17 -20.15 11.35
N VAL A 628 -11.97 -21.09 10.85
CA VAL A 628 -12.37 -21.22 9.45
C VAL A 628 -13.89 -21.26 9.39
N PHE A 629 -14.48 -20.26 8.74
CA PHE A 629 -15.88 -20.23 8.36
C PHE A 629 -16.02 -20.72 6.92
N ALA A 630 -16.71 -21.85 6.74
CA ALA A 630 -16.83 -22.54 5.46
C ALA A 630 -18.29 -22.86 5.14
N PRO A 631 -19.10 -21.85 4.79
CA PRO A 631 -20.52 -22.05 4.52
C PRO A 631 -20.72 -23.01 3.34
N GLY A 632 -21.68 -23.93 3.47
CA GLY A 632 -22.01 -24.90 2.42
C GLY A 632 -21.08 -26.12 2.33
N LYS A 633 -20.07 -26.24 3.21
CA LYS A 633 -19.25 -27.45 3.33
C LYS A 633 -19.84 -28.42 4.35
N THR A 634 -20.18 -29.62 3.90
CA THR A 634 -20.67 -30.69 4.77
C THR A 634 -19.52 -31.33 5.54
N PRO A 635 -19.62 -31.45 6.87
CA PRO A 635 -18.61 -32.15 7.66
C PRO A 635 -18.60 -33.66 7.39
N ASP A 636 -17.44 -34.28 7.53
CA ASP A 636 -17.33 -35.74 7.60
C ASP A 636 -17.77 -36.27 8.99
N ASN A 637 -17.70 -37.59 9.19
CA ASN A 637 -18.09 -38.24 10.45
C ASN A 637 -17.26 -37.79 11.67
N ASN A 638 -16.07 -37.22 11.43
CA ASN A 638 -15.17 -36.71 12.47
C ASN A 638 -15.30 -35.18 12.62
N GLY A 639 -16.29 -34.55 12.00
CA GLY A 639 -16.48 -33.11 12.03
C GLY A 639 -15.44 -32.34 11.21
N ASN A 640 -14.65 -32.97 10.34
CA ASN A 640 -13.71 -32.24 9.49
C ASN A 640 -14.38 -31.77 8.20
N ILE A 641 -13.80 -30.75 7.57
CA ILE A 641 -14.25 -30.28 6.24
C ILE A 641 -13.11 -30.33 5.23
N SER A 642 -13.45 -30.55 3.97
CA SER A 642 -12.50 -30.49 2.86
C SER A 642 -12.49 -29.10 2.22
N MET A 643 -11.31 -28.51 2.13
CA MET A 643 -11.05 -27.23 1.46
C MET A 643 -10.12 -27.43 0.27
N ARG A 644 -10.38 -26.75 -0.84
CA ARG A 644 -9.51 -26.82 -2.02
C ARG A 644 -8.07 -26.37 -1.73
N ASN A 645 -7.11 -27.09 -2.31
CA ASN A 645 -5.70 -26.74 -2.34
C ASN A 645 -5.22 -26.66 -3.79
N VAL A 646 -4.55 -25.57 -4.16
CA VAL A 646 -4.07 -25.36 -5.53
C VAL A 646 -2.55 -25.23 -5.50
N VAL A 647 -1.87 -26.17 -6.13
CA VAL A 647 -0.40 -26.22 -6.25
C VAL A 647 -0.03 -26.29 -7.73
N ALA A 648 0.74 -25.31 -8.22
CA ALA A 648 1.05 -25.16 -9.63
C ALA A 648 2.06 -26.23 -10.06
N ARG A 649 1.74 -26.94 -11.13
CA ARG A 649 2.67 -27.89 -11.75
C ARG A 649 3.76 -27.09 -12.48
N GLY A 650 5.03 -27.38 -12.19
CA GLY A 650 6.18 -26.74 -12.84
C GLY A 650 6.95 -25.72 -12.00
N ILE A 651 6.46 -25.37 -10.80
CA ILE A 651 7.26 -24.64 -9.81
C ILE A 651 8.14 -25.61 -9.04
N ARG A 652 9.40 -25.23 -8.85
CA ARG A 652 10.35 -25.98 -8.01
C ARG A 652 10.42 -25.35 -6.62
N PHE A 653 10.31 -26.17 -5.58
CA PHE A 653 10.36 -25.73 -4.17
C PHE A 653 11.75 -25.87 -3.53
N ASP A 654 12.78 -26.16 -4.34
CA ASP A 654 14.15 -26.51 -3.92
C ASP A 654 14.92 -25.29 -3.40
#